data_AF-A0A9P5RLY3-F1
#
_entry.id   AF-A0A9P5RLY3-F1
#
_cell.length_a   1.000
_cell.length_b   1.000
_cell.length_c   1.000
_cell.angle_alpha   90.00
_cell.angle_beta   90.00
_cell.angle_gamma   90.00
#
_symmetry.space_group_name_H-M   'P 1'
#
loop_
_entity.id
_entity.type
_entity.pdbx_description
1 polymer ?
#
loop_
_entity_poly.entity_id
_entity_poly.type
_entity_poly.pdbx_seq_one_letter_code
_entity_poly.pdbx_strand_id
1 'polypeptide(L)'
;MDDHLDGYYYTGQTPFRKPDESAFHFHARRLIAIQTLGRLEYQVEEAETKFNRALGPIELTFVGLGAVIGTGVFVLMGRAAAEQAGPSVTISFMLGGFVSGIAALSYAEMASMIPIAGSAYTYAYASIGELAAWIIGWDLILEYMVGAATVSVGWSAYLVVFFQDAFNVTIPTRWCSAPIEWKSKESAFEWKGSSFNAPAFLISLIVTAIIYFGIHMTARINNYLVAFKVLALIVIIFAMVPFVNPENYHPYIPPEFGVKGMLEGASTVFFAYIGFDSVSTTAQEARDPQVNLPIGIMATIVIATTIYVGISVVTVGVAHYSLLNSPYPMVDAVRITGMKWLVLLTEVGALAATTSVILVLLISQPRVLYAMANDGLVPRFFANVHPTYKTPSTSTLISGILCAFAGGFLPIQVLSEISSVGTIFAYFCVNIGVIILRYTRKTVPRRFKVPGGPFLLPGIGAASSLLLLQGAKQDAIIRLLVWMALGLLIYVFYGRRHSEINNPHLEEQSMRVIHENFSTNTLNYNGYMDDDLRQQYARQMARQMDYDQPRRRRQSEFTVDGRPSSEHGVRDLGHSYEMSGLPPNEPSPFDDGLSDGAVDSGHGVGAPTPSEGHQELMEDVIDVPGHVGAPVETKDQSSYNSGTSTQPLHASPHSYPGMAHVSPRSA
;
A
#
# COMPACT_ATOMS: atom_id res chain seq x y z
N MET A 1 47.57 -6.79 3.39
CA MET A 1 47.85 -6.43 4.79
C MET A 1 46.97 -5.23 5.03
N ASP A 2 45.92 -5.42 5.83
CA ASP A 2 45.01 -4.40 6.35
C ASP A 2 44.24 -3.50 5.35
N ASP A 3 43.33 -4.12 4.59
CA ASP A 3 42.22 -3.43 3.87
C ASP A 3 41.11 -2.92 4.83
N HIS A 4 41.47 -2.46 6.04
CA HIS A 4 40.56 -2.40 7.19
C HIS A 4 40.28 -1.03 7.80
N LEU A 5 40.83 0.08 7.26
CA LEU A 5 40.80 1.39 7.93
C LEU A 5 40.17 2.57 7.17
N ASP A 6 39.86 2.44 5.87
CA ASP A 6 39.20 3.53 5.12
C ASP A 6 37.66 3.43 5.19
N GLY A 7 37.07 4.20 6.10
CA GLY A 7 35.62 4.34 6.23
C GLY A 7 34.93 4.98 5.02
N TYR A 8 33.60 4.84 4.97
CA TYR A 8 32.67 5.48 4.01
C TYR A 8 32.65 5.04 2.54
N TYR A 9 33.65 4.32 2.01
CA TYR A 9 33.64 3.88 0.58
C TYR A 9 33.69 2.35 0.33
N TYR A 10 33.18 1.52 1.27
CA TYR A 10 33.22 0.05 1.15
C TYR A 10 31.92 -0.62 0.64
N THR A 11 31.59 -0.37 -0.62
CA THR A 11 31.35 -1.47 -1.58
C THR A 11 32.19 -1.19 -2.83
N GLY A 12 32.72 -2.22 -3.50
CA GLY A 12 33.72 -2.09 -4.57
C GLY A 12 33.23 -1.52 -5.91
N GLN A 13 32.34 -0.53 -5.88
CA GLN A 13 31.56 -0.02 -7.01
C GLN A 13 32.03 1.39 -7.42
N THR A 14 33.27 1.49 -7.91
CA THR A 14 33.72 2.71 -8.59
C THR A 14 32.84 2.93 -9.84
N PRO A 15 32.23 4.10 -10.07
CA PRO A 15 31.43 4.35 -11.28
C PRO A 15 32.29 4.29 -12.55
N PHE A 16 33.60 4.55 -12.39
CA PHE A 16 34.62 4.41 -13.41
C PHE A 16 35.04 2.95 -13.63
N ARG A 17 35.41 2.66 -14.88
CA ARG A 17 36.03 1.39 -15.31
C ARG A 17 37.47 1.32 -14.81
N LYS A 18 37.87 0.20 -14.20
CA LYS A 18 39.27 0.00 -13.77
C LYS A 18 40.18 -0.25 -14.99
N PRO A 19 41.48 0.09 -14.95
CA PRO A 19 42.37 -0.04 -16.12
C PRO A 19 42.36 -1.44 -16.75
N ASP A 20 42.41 -2.48 -15.91
CA ASP A 20 42.53 -3.89 -16.32
C ASP A 20 41.15 -4.57 -16.55
N GLU A 21 40.06 -3.85 -16.33
CA GLU A 21 38.70 -4.38 -16.38
C GLU A 21 38.20 -4.48 -17.82
N SER A 22 37.72 -5.66 -18.24
CA SER A 22 37.15 -5.81 -19.59
C SER A 22 35.86 -5.01 -19.74
N ALA A 23 35.57 -4.51 -20.95
CA ALA A 23 34.36 -3.74 -21.21
C ALA A 23 33.06 -4.54 -20.94
N PHE A 24 33.11 -5.88 -20.98
CA PHE A 24 32.01 -6.74 -20.55
C PHE A 24 31.88 -6.77 -19.03
N HIS A 25 32.99 -6.98 -18.29
CA HIS A 25 32.98 -7.04 -16.84
C HIS A 25 32.53 -5.71 -16.20
N PHE A 26 33.00 -4.58 -16.75
CA PHE A 26 32.55 -3.24 -16.35
C PHE A 26 31.03 -3.08 -16.44
N HIS A 27 30.44 -3.47 -17.56
CA HIS A 27 28.99 -3.36 -17.74
C HIS A 27 28.21 -4.37 -16.89
N ALA A 28 28.71 -5.60 -16.72
CA ALA A 28 28.11 -6.56 -15.79
C ALA A 28 28.13 -6.03 -14.35
N ARG A 29 29.24 -5.44 -13.90
CA ARG A 29 29.37 -4.81 -12.57
C ARG A 29 28.38 -3.65 -12.37
N ARG A 30 28.11 -2.85 -13.41
CA ARG A 30 27.10 -1.78 -13.39
C ARG A 30 25.66 -2.30 -13.27
N LEU A 31 25.33 -3.45 -13.87
CA LEU A 31 23.99 -4.07 -13.74
C LEU A 31 23.72 -4.62 -12.33
N ILE A 32 24.79 -5.00 -11.62
CA ILE A 32 24.78 -5.51 -10.23
C ILE A 32 25.30 -4.41 -9.28
N ALA A 33 25.04 -3.13 -9.61
CA ALA A 33 25.27 -2.01 -8.69
C ALA A 33 24.27 -2.11 -7.53
N ILE A 34 24.71 -1.94 -6.28
CA ILE A 34 23.92 -2.21 -5.06
C ILE A 34 23.94 -0.96 -4.19
N GLN A 35 22.76 -0.53 -3.74
CA GLN A 35 22.62 0.64 -2.89
C GLN A 35 23.32 0.41 -1.53
N THR A 36 24.19 1.34 -1.15
CA THR A 36 24.96 1.27 0.10
C THR A 36 24.05 1.61 1.28
N LEU A 37 24.24 0.94 2.43
CA LEU A 37 23.39 1.19 3.60
C LEU A 37 23.53 2.65 4.08
N GLY A 38 24.71 3.27 3.97
CA GLY A 38 24.89 4.69 4.26
C GLY A 38 24.05 5.65 3.40
N ARG A 39 23.86 5.40 2.10
CA ARG A 39 22.95 6.22 1.26
C ARG A 39 21.49 6.03 1.70
N LEU A 40 21.13 4.82 2.13
CA LEU A 40 19.80 4.52 2.66
C LEU A 40 19.56 5.12 4.06
N GLU A 41 20.58 5.14 4.91
CA GLU A 41 20.57 5.76 6.24
C GLU A 41 20.46 7.29 6.13
N TYR A 42 21.15 7.92 5.19
CA TYR A 42 20.94 9.33 4.86
C TYR A 42 19.51 9.61 4.37
N GLN A 43 18.93 8.72 3.55
CA GLN A 43 17.52 8.80 3.14
C GLN A 43 16.52 8.53 4.29
N VAL A 44 16.91 7.81 5.34
CA VAL A 44 16.14 7.74 6.60
C VAL A 44 16.20 9.08 7.31
N GLU A 45 17.39 9.66 7.52
CA GLU A 45 17.57 10.90 8.27
C GLU A 45 16.89 12.10 7.60
N GLU A 46 17.02 12.23 6.28
CA GLU A 46 16.32 13.28 5.52
C GLU A 46 14.78 13.12 5.61
N ALA A 47 14.28 11.88 5.68
CA ALA A 47 12.85 11.60 5.87
C ALA A 47 12.38 11.80 7.32
N GLU A 48 13.22 11.56 8.32
CA GLU A 48 12.92 11.83 9.74
C GLU A 48 12.64 13.31 9.99
N THR A 49 13.27 14.22 9.24
CA THR A 49 12.96 15.66 9.31
C THR A 49 11.64 16.04 8.64
N LYS A 50 11.06 15.16 7.80
CA LYS A 50 9.91 15.47 6.92
C LYS A 50 8.59 14.80 7.37
N PHE A 51 8.63 13.68 8.07
CA PHE A 51 7.45 12.89 8.45
C PHE A 51 7.31 12.70 9.97
N ASN A 52 6.08 12.80 10.48
CA ASN A 52 5.79 12.56 11.89
C ASN A 52 5.50 11.08 12.16
N ARG A 53 6.29 10.44 13.02
CA ARG A 53 6.22 9.00 13.32
C ARG A 53 5.07 8.64 14.28
N ALA A 54 3.87 8.56 13.72
CA ALA A 54 2.63 8.32 14.47
C ALA A 54 2.13 6.87 14.46
N LEU A 55 2.48 6.04 13.46
CA LEU A 55 1.89 4.71 13.30
C LEU A 55 2.55 3.67 14.22
N GLY A 56 1.76 3.03 15.08
CA GLY A 56 2.15 1.87 15.88
C GLY A 56 1.78 0.54 15.18
N PRO A 57 1.96 -0.61 15.87
CA PRO A 57 1.73 -1.92 15.26
C PRO A 57 0.25 -2.19 14.93
N ILE A 58 -0.69 -1.58 15.66
CA ILE A 58 -2.13 -1.71 15.39
C ILE A 58 -2.51 -0.91 14.14
N GLU A 59 -2.02 0.32 14.03
CA GLU A 59 -2.25 1.20 12.90
C GLU A 59 -1.62 0.63 11.62
N LEU A 60 -0.42 0.05 11.70
CA LEU A 60 0.24 -0.64 10.59
C LEU A 60 -0.52 -1.92 10.18
N THR A 61 -1.10 -2.66 11.15
CA THR A 61 -2.01 -3.77 10.85
C THR A 61 -3.27 -3.28 10.14
N PHE A 62 -3.80 -2.12 10.52
CA PHE A 62 -4.96 -1.52 9.85
C PHE A 62 -4.63 -0.99 8.45
N VAL A 63 -3.43 -0.46 8.21
CA VAL A 63 -2.95 -0.13 6.85
C VAL A 63 -2.91 -1.40 5.98
N GLY A 64 -2.33 -2.49 6.48
CA GLY A 64 -2.22 -3.74 5.73
C GLY A 64 -3.58 -4.40 5.45
N LEU A 65 -4.46 -4.52 6.46
CA LEU A 65 -5.84 -4.97 6.26
C LEU A 65 -6.63 -4.00 5.36
N GLY A 66 -6.25 -2.73 5.33
CA GLY A 66 -6.66 -1.71 4.38
C GLY A 66 -6.39 -2.12 2.93
N ALA A 67 -5.15 -2.44 2.60
CA ALA A 67 -4.74 -2.86 1.26
C ALA A 67 -5.18 -4.26 0.84
N VAL A 68 -5.26 -5.20 1.78
CA VAL A 68 -5.49 -6.63 1.49
C VAL A 68 -6.98 -6.95 1.33
N ILE A 69 -7.84 -6.54 2.28
CA ILE A 69 -9.26 -6.92 2.27
C ILE A 69 -10.08 -6.10 1.26
N GLY A 70 -10.34 -6.69 0.09
CA GLY A 70 -11.20 -6.15 -0.97
C GLY A 70 -11.62 -7.18 -2.03
N THR A 71 -11.62 -6.78 -3.32
CA THR A 71 -12.22 -7.52 -4.45
C THR A 71 -11.79 -8.97 -4.61
N GLY A 72 -10.59 -9.36 -4.15
CA GLY A 72 -10.15 -10.75 -4.16
C GLY A 72 -11.07 -11.70 -3.40
N VAL A 73 -11.54 -11.30 -2.21
CA VAL A 73 -12.45 -12.13 -1.40
C VAL A 73 -13.92 -11.91 -1.76
N PHE A 74 -14.29 -10.70 -2.19
CA PHE A 74 -15.69 -10.37 -2.52
C PHE A 74 -16.12 -10.85 -3.91
N VAL A 75 -15.24 -10.84 -4.91
CA VAL A 75 -15.57 -11.19 -6.31
C VAL A 75 -14.78 -12.40 -6.80
N LEU A 76 -13.44 -12.37 -6.70
CA LEU A 76 -12.60 -13.38 -7.38
C LEU A 76 -12.71 -14.77 -6.73
N MET A 77 -13.02 -14.85 -5.43
CA MET A 77 -13.35 -16.09 -4.73
C MET A 77 -14.49 -16.87 -5.40
N GLY A 78 -15.61 -16.20 -5.71
CA GLY A 78 -16.78 -16.87 -6.32
C GLY A 78 -16.48 -17.36 -7.74
N ARG A 79 -15.80 -16.53 -8.54
CA ARG A 79 -15.31 -16.94 -9.87
C ARG A 79 -14.36 -18.13 -9.79
N ALA A 80 -13.41 -18.14 -8.85
CA ALA A 80 -12.47 -19.24 -8.67
C ALA A 80 -13.19 -20.53 -8.22
N ALA A 81 -14.20 -20.43 -7.35
CA ALA A 81 -15.06 -21.55 -7.01
C ALA A 81 -15.83 -22.08 -8.23
N ALA A 82 -16.45 -21.19 -9.01
CA ALA A 82 -17.33 -21.56 -10.12
C ALA A 82 -16.59 -22.07 -11.37
N GLU A 83 -15.42 -21.52 -11.70
CA GLU A 83 -14.70 -21.79 -12.95
C GLU A 83 -13.47 -22.71 -12.81
N GLN A 84 -12.94 -22.92 -11.59
CA GLN A 84 -11.59 -23.47 -11.41
C GLN A 84 -11.46 -24.51 -10.28
N ALA A 85 -12.02 -24.27 -9.09
CA ALA A 85 -11.69 -25.07 -7.89
C ALA A 85 -12.88 -25.78 -7.23
N GLY A 86 -14.13 -25.38 -7.51
CA GLY A 86 -15.28 -25.84 -6.74
C GLY A 86 -15.16 -25.50 -5.26
N PRO A 87 -15.65 -26.36 -4.35
CA PRO A 87 -15.52 -26.17 -2.90
C PRO A 87 -14.07 -26.12 -2.40
N SER A 88 -13.11 -26.70 -3.14
CA SER A 88 -11.67 -26.64 -2.85
C SER A 88 -11.04 -25.25 -3.04
N VAL A 89 -11.82 -24.23 -3.40
CA VAL A 89 -11.41 -22.81 -3.29
C VAL A 89 -10.94 -22.46 -1.87
N THR A 90 -11.43 -23.18 -0.86
CA THR A 90 -10.99 -23.09 0.55
C THR A 90 -9.51 -23.48 0.72
N ILE A 91 -9.08 -24.62 0.16
CA ILE A 91 -7.66 -25.03 0.10
C ILE A 91 -6.86 -24.07 -0.78
N SER A 92 -7.47 -23.55 -1.85
CA SER A 92 -6.86 -22.57 -2.74
C SER A 92 -6.47 -21.28 -1.99
N PHE A 93 -7.33 -20.80 -1.09
CA PHE A 93 -7.01 -19.73 -0.15
C PHE A 93 -5.93 -20.12 0.86
N MET A 94 -5.99 -21.32 1.46
CA MET A 94 -4.95 -21.78 2.40
C MET A 94 -3.57 -21.83 1.74
N LEU A 95 -3.48 -22.25 0.47
CA LEU A 95 -2.24 -22.26 -0.30
C LEU A 95 -1.75 -20.84 -0.60
N GLY A 96 -2.63 -19.95 -1.07
CA GLY A 96 -2.30 -18.53 -1.29
C GLY A 96 -1.81 -17.83 -0.02
N GLY A 97 -2.45 -18.08 1.12
CA GLY A 97 -2.08 -17.56 2.43
C GLY A 97 -0.76 -18.14 2.96
N PHE A 98 -0.46 -19.41 2.65
CA PHE A 98 0.83 -20.03 2.98
C PHE A 98 2.00 -19.39 2.20
N VAL A 99 1.86 -19.23 0.88
CA VAL A 99 2.89 -18.55 0.06
C VAL A 99 3.07 -17.10 0.52
N SER A 100 1.96 -16.38 0.72
CA SER A 100 1.98 -14.99 1.18
C SER A 100 2.54 -14.85 2.59
N GLY A 101 2.31 -15.82 3.47
CA GLY A 101 2.88 -15.85 4.83
C GLY A 101 4.40 -16.04 4.85
N ILE A 102 4.95 -16.88 3.98
CA ILE A 102 6.41 -17.03 3.86
C ILE A 102 7.03 -15.79 3.19
N ALA A 103 6.37 -15.22 2.17
CA ALA A 103 6.78 -13.94 1.61
C ALA A 103 6.75 -12.84 2.68
N ALA A 104 5.70 -12.73 3.48
CA ALA A 104 5.55 -11.76 4.56
C ALA A 104 6.66 -11.87 5.63
N LEU A 105 7.12 -13.09 5.96
CA LEU A 105 8.31 -13.26 6.81
C LEU A 105 9.56 -12.65 6.16
N SER A 106 9.78 -12.89 4.87
CA SER A 106 10.92 -12.33 4.12
C SER A 106 10.84 -10.80 4.00
N TYR A 107 9.67 -10.24 3.69
CA TYR A 107 9.40 -8.79 3.73
C TYR A 107 9.63 -8.21 5.13
N ALA A 108 9.22 -8.90 6.20
CA ALA A 108 9.43 -8.46 7.58
C ALA A 108 10.91 -8.38 7.96
N GLU A 109 11.76 -9.32 7.51
CA GLU A 109 13.21 -9.20 7.73
C GLU A 109 13.79 -7.99 7.00
N MET A 110 13.45 -7.82 5.71
CA MET A 110 13.93 -6.68 4.92
C MET A 110 13.45 -5.34 5.50
N ALA A 111 12.18 -5.21 5.88
CA ALA A 111 11.63 -4.04 6.55
C ALA A 111 12.27 -3.76 7.91
N SER A 112 12.66 -4.80 8.66
CA SER A 112 13.34 -4.64 9.96
C SER A 112 14.78 -4.14 9.83
N MET A 113 15.41 -4.36 8.67
CA MET A 113 16.80 -4.00 8.39
C MET A 113 16.93 -2.72 7.56
N ILE A 114 15.92 -2.40 6.73
CA ILE A 114 15.90 -1.26 5.80
C ILE A 114 14.56 -0.52 5.95
N PRO A 115 14.37 0.30 6.99
CA PRO A 115 13.10 0.91 7.35
C PRO A 115 12.79 2.19 6.54
N ILE A 116 12.72 2.08 5.22
CA ILE A 116 12.42 3.18 4.28
C ILE A 116 11.25 2.85 3.35
N ALA A 117 10.57 3.89 2.87
CA ALA A 117 9.50 3.74 1.90
C ALA A 117 10.08 3.34 0.53
N GLY A 118 9.60 2.23 -0.03
CA GLY A 118 10.07 1.70 -1.32
C GLY A 118 9.71 0.24 -1.60
N SER A 119 9.33 -0.54 -0.58
CA SER A 119 8.91 -1.95 -0.73
C SER A 119 9.99 -2.80 -1.43
N ALA A 120 9.57 -3.83 -2.18
CA ALA A 120 10.47 -4.80 -2.82
C ALA A 120 11.50 -4.19 -3.77
N TYR A 121 11.21 -3.03 -4.38
CA TYR A 121 12.17 -2.29 -5.22
C TYR A 121 13.47 -1.98 -4.46
N THR A 122 13.37 -1.25 -3.34
CA THR A 122 14.55 -0.85 -2.56
C THR A 122 15.20 -2.04 -1.85
N TYR A 123 14.41 -3.03 -1.45
CA TYR A 123 14.93 -4.29 -0.90
C TYR A 123 15.79 -5.04 -1.92
N ALA A 124 15.38 -5.12 -3.18
CA ALA A 124 16.17 -5.69 -4.26
C ALA A 124 17.40 -4.84 -4.60
N TYR A 125 17.29 -3.50 -4.56
CA TYR A 125 18.43 -2.62 -4.82
C TYR A 125 19.54 -2.74 -3.76
N ALA A 126 19.17 -3.01 -2.50
CA ALA A 126 20.10 -3.22 -1.40
C ALA A 126 20.69 -4.64 -1.31
N SER A 127 20.08 -5.64 -1.97
CA SER A 127 20.44 -7.07 -1.84
C SER A 127 20.91 -7.75 -3.14
N ILE A 128 20.28 -7.46 -4.28
CA ILE A 128 20.55 -8.10 -5.58
C ILE A 128 21.22 -7.11 -6.55
N GLY A 129 20.72 -5.87 -6.63
CA GLY A 129 21.30 -4.78 -7.42
C GLY A 129 20.37 -4.19 -8.50
N GLU A 130 20.88 -3.17 -9.19
CA GLU A 130 20.13 -2.22 -10.04
C GLU A 130 19.20 -2.87 -11.06
N LEU A 131 19.68 -3.89 -11.82
CA LEU A 131 18.84 -4.54 -12.83
C LEU A 131 17.67 -5.31 -12.21
N ALA A 132 17.89 -5.97 -11.07
CA ALA A 132 16.83 -6.68 -10.35
C ALA A 132 15.86 -5.70 -9.68
N ALA A 133 16.39 -4.62 -9.09
CA ALA A 133 15.60 -3.53 -8.56
C ALA A 133 14.71 -2.92 -9.64
N TRP A 134 15.26 -2.59 -10.80
CA TRP A 134 14.48 -2.09 -11.95
C TRP A 134 13.35 -3.04 -12.34
N ILE A 135 13.65 -4.32 -12.52
CA ILE A 135 12.67 -5.34 -12.92
C ILE A 135 11.50 -5.39 -11.91
N ILE A 136 11.81 -5.41 -10.61
CA ILE A 136 10.81 -5.49 -9.53
C ILE A 136 10.06 -4.16 -9.36
N GLY A 137 10.72 -3.01 -9.51
CA GLY A 137 10.07 -1.71 -9.49
C GLY A 137 9.10 -1.51 -10.66
N TRP A 138 9.49 -1.96 -11.86
CA TRP A 138 8.65 -1.96 -13.06
C TRP A 138 7.46 -2.92 -12.93
N ASP A 139 7.61 -4.02 -12.18
CA ASP A 139 6.53 -4.93 -11.82
C ASP A 139 5.56 -4.29 -10.81
N LEU A 140 6.08 -3.74 -9.69
CA LEU A 140 5.30 -3.02 -8.66
C LEU A 140 4.48 -1.84 -9.25
N ILE A 141 5.03 -1.14 -10.25
CA ILE A 141 4.31 -0.07 -10.97
C ILE A 141 3.06 -0.60 -11.67
N LEU A 142 3.12 -1.80 -12.26
CA LEU A 142 1.97 -2.47 -12.83
C LEU A 142 1.06 -3.02 -11.74
N GLU A 143 1.62 -3.72 -10.74
CA GLU A 143 0.89 -4.38 -9.66
C GLU A 143 -0.07 -3.43 -8.94
N TYR A 144 0.41 -2.30 -8.43
CA TYR A 144 -0.46 -1.37 -7.71
C TYR A 144 -1.49 -0.70 -8.63
N MET A 145 -1.13 -0.41 -9.89
CA MET A 145 -2.03 0.25 -10.87
C MET A 145 -3.15 -0.68 -11.35
N VAL A 146 -2.77 -1.89 -11.76
CA VAL A 146 -3.68 -2.92 -12.28
C VAL A 146 -4.45 -3.56 -11.13
N GLY A 147 -3.87 -3.67 -9.94
CA GLY A 147 -4.56 -3.98 -8.70
C GLY A 147 -5.66 -2.96 -8.39
N ALA A 148 -5.34 -1.66 -8.33
CA ALA A 148 -6.33 -0.60 -8.12
C ALA A 148 -7.43 -0.62 -9.20
N ALA A 149 -7.07 -0.84 -10.47
CA ALA A 149 -8.04 -0.99 -11.56
C ALA A 149 -8.95 -2.21 -11.36
N THR A 150 -8.39 -3.40 -11.04
CA THR A 150 -9.15 -4.62 -10.72
C THR A 150 -10.17 -4.34 -9.61
N VAL A 151 -9.73 -3.64 -8.55
CA VAL A 151 -10.58 -3.34 -7.41
C VAL A 151 -11.68 -2.33 -7.76
N SER A 152 -11.41 -1.35 -8.62
CA SER A 152 -12.43 -0.41 -9.12
C SER A 152 -13.54 -1.11 -9.92
N VAL A 153 -13.24 -2.17 -10.68
CA VAL A 153 -14.26 -2.97 -11.38
C VAL A 153 -15.11 -3.76 -10.38
N GLY A 154 -14.49 -4.33 -9.34
CA GLY A 154 -15.23 -4.97 -8.24
C GLY A 154 -16.13 -3.99 -7.47
N TRP A 155 -15.63 -2.80 -7.16
CA TRP A 155 -16.40 -1.72 -6.53
C TRP A 155 -17.61 -1.33 -7.39
N SER A 156 -17.45 -1.23 -8.71
CA SER A 156 -18.54 -0.93 -9.65
C SER A 156 -19.65 -1.99 -9.61
N ALA A 157 -19.30 -3.28 -9.62
CA ALA A 157 -20.28 -4.36 -9.51
C ALA A 157 -21.09 -4.28 -8.20
N TYR A 158 -20.40 -3.99 -7.09
CA TYR A 158 -21.03 -3.82 -5.78
C TYR A 158 -21.87 -2.54 -5.66
N LEU A 159 -21.51 -1.47 -6.36
CA LEU A 159 -22.32 -0.24 -6.39
C LEU A 159 -23.65 -0.47 -7.11
N VAL A 160 -23.62 -1.16 -8.26
CA VAL A 160 -24.82 -1.40 -9.07
C VAL A 160 -25.84 -2.24 -8.30
N VAL A 161 -25.40 -3.33 -7.66
CA VAL A 161 -26.30 -4.19 -6.88
C VAL A 161 -26.81 -3.48 -5.62
N PHE A 162 -25.99 -2.67 -4.94
CA PHE A 162 -26.44 -1.83 -3.82
C PHE A 162 -27.53 -0.82 -4.23
N PHE A 163 -27.39 -0.15 -5.38
CA PHE A 163 -28.44 0.75 -5.87
C PHE A 163 -29.74 0.02 -6.24
N GLN A 164 -29.63 -1.23 -6.69
CA GLN A 164 -30.78 -2.09 -6.94
C GLN A 164 -31.45 -2.56 -5.63
N ASP A 165 -30.72 -3.11 -4.67
CA ASP A 165 -31.32 -3.73 -3.47
C ASP A 165 -31.68 -2.70 -2.38
N ALA A 166 -30.99 -1.55 -2.30
CA ALA A 166 -31.29 -0.48 -1.34
C ALA A 166 -32.30 0.56 -1.85
N PHE A 167 -32.26 0.91 -3.15
CA PHE A 167 -33.08 1.99 -3.72
C PHE A 167 -34.02 1.55 -4.85
N ASN A 168 -34.00 0.28 -5.26
CA ASN A 168 -34.75 -0.24 -6.42
C ASN A 168 -34.40 0.48 -7.75
N VAL A 169 -33.17 0.99 -7.86
CA VAL A 169 -32.67 1.71 -9.05
C VAL A 169 -31.79 0.78 -9.89
N THR A 170 -32.30 0.33 -11.03
CA THR A 170 -31.55 -0.50 -11.97
C THR A 170 -30.71 0.36 -12.92
N ILE A 171 -29.40 0.37 -12.72
CA ILE A 171 -28.46 1.14 -13.56
C ILE A 171 -28.20 0.35 -14.88
N PRO A 172 -28.31 0.96 -16.08
CA PRO A 172 -28.13 0.24 -17.34
C PRO A 172 -26.73 -0.36 -17.50
N THR A 173 -26.66 -1.68 -17.67
CA THR A 173 -25.41 -2.48 -17.81
C THR A 173 -24.45 -1.96 -18.88
N ARG A 174 -24.96 -1.27 -19.92
CA ARG A 174 -24.16 -0.59 -20.96
C ARG A 174 -23.11 0.39 -20.41
N TRP A 175 -23.37 0.97 -19.23
CA TRP A 175 -22.50 1.94 -18.54
C TRP A 175 -21.81 1.37 -17.29
N CYS A 176 -22.00 0.08 -16.98
CA CYS A 176 -21.57 -0.55 -15.72
C CYS A 176 -20.79 -1.85 -15.95
N SER A 177 -20.20 -2.03 -17.13
CA SER A 177 -19.47 -3.24 -17.50
C SER A 177 -18.41 -2.89 -18.53
N ALA A 178 -17.27 -3.58 -18.48
CA ALA A 178 -16.20 -3.39 -19.44
C ALA A 178 -16.74 -3.61 -20.88
N PRO A 179 -16.42 -2.75 -21.85
CA PRO A 179 -16.80 -2.93 -23.25
C PRO A 179 -16.07 -4.12 -23.90
N ILE A 180 -14.92 -4.50 -23.36
CA ILE A 180 -14.00 -5.50 -23.88
C ILE A 180 -14.06 -6.77 -23.03
N GLU A 181 -14.09 -7.93 -23.68
CA GLU A 181 -13.95 -9.25 -23.06
C GLU A 181 -12.74 -10.00 -23.64
N TRP A 182 -12.05 -10.80 -22.81
CA TRP A 182 -10.90 -11.61 -23.24
C TRP A 182 -11.30 -13.07 -23.41
N LYS A 183 -11.29 -13.54 -24.65
CA LYS A 183 -11.49 -14.97 -24.96
C LYS A 183 -10.16 -15.69 -25.02
N SER A 184 -9.78 -16.34 -23.92
CA SER A 184 -8.54 -17.13 -23.82
C SER A 184 -8.38 -18.20 -24.93
N LYS A 185 -9.48 -18.81 -25.39
CA LYS A 185 -9.47 -19.79 -26.50
C LYS A 185 -9.08 -19.21 -27.87
N GLU A 186 -9.25 -17.91 -28.05
CA GLU A 186 -9.03 -17.20 -29.33
C GLU A 186 -7.86 -16.19 -29.20
N SER A 187 -7.28 -16.07 -28.00
CA SER A 187 -6.25 -15.08 -27.60
C SER A 187 -6.59 -13.64 -28.04
N ALA A 188 -7.88 -13.31 -28.07
CA ALA A 188 -8.41 -12.09 -28.66
C ALA A 188 -9.30 -11.31 -27.69
N PHE A 189 -9.38 -9.99 -27.95
CA PHE A 189 -10.30 -9.07 -27.31
C PHE A 189 -11.54 -8.88 -28.19
N GLU A 190 -12.72 -9.20 -27.64
CA GLU A 190 -14.01 -8.97 -28.30
C GLU A 190 -14.79 -7.81 -27.67
N TRP A 191 -15.63 -7.17 -28.48
CA TRP A 191 -16.54 -6.11 -28.04
C TRP A 191 -17.88 -6.70 -27.59
N LYS A 192 -18.18 -6.60 -26.29
CA LYS A 192 -19.36 -7.23 -25.67
C LYS A 192 -20.66 -6.43 -25.80
N GLY A 193 -20.62 -5.26 -26.44
CA GLY A 193 -21.78 -4.37 -26.64
C GLY A 193 -22.09 -3.44 -25.45
N SER A 194 -21.53 -3.71 -24.27
CA SER A 194 -21.24 -2.70 -23.25
C SER A 194 -20.40 -1.57 -23.87
N SER A 195 -20.56 -0.34 -23.38
CA SER A 195 -19.85 0.83 -23.93
C SER A 195 -18.72 1.31 -23.02
N PHE A 196 -18.92 1.31 -21.71
CA PHE A 196 -17.92 1.76 -20.74
C PHE A 196 -18.29 1.29 -19.32
N ASN A 197 -17.30 1.12 -18.43
CA ASN A 197 -17.53 0.92 -17.01
C ASN A 197 -17.38 2.24 -16.24
N ALA A 198 -18.42 3.07 -16.28
CA ALA A 198 -18.39 4.42 -15.73
C ALA A 198 -18.16 4.48 -14.21
N PRO A 199 -18.78 3.64 -13.34
CA PRO A 199 -18.55 3.73 -11.90
C PRO A 199 -17.11 3.39 -11.51
N ALA A 200 -16.47 2.42 -12.18
CA ALA A 200 -15.06 2.07 -11.95
C ALA A 200 -14.11 3.24 -12.30
N PHE A 201 -14.31 3.86 -13.47
CA PHE A 201 -13.57 5.05 -13.88
C PHE A 201 -13.75 6.20 -12.89
N LEU A 202 -14.99 6.46 -12.46
CA LEU A 202 -15.32 7.55 -11.54
C LEU A 202 -14.71 7.33 -10.14
N ILE A 203 -14.78 6.14 -9.54
CA ILE A 203 -14.18 5.92 -8.21
C ILE A 203 -12.65 6.06 -8.25
N SER A 204 -11.98 5.57 -9.29
CA SER A 204 -10.54 5.77 -9.46
C SER A 204 -10.18 7.25 -9.56
N LEU A 205 -10.93 8.07 -10.31
CA LEU A 205 -10.70 9.51 -10.38
C LEU A 205 -10.99 10.23 -9.05
N ILE A 206 -12.07 9.87 -8.35
CA ILE A 206 -12.42 10.45 -7.05
C ILE A 206 -11.32 10.17 -6.02
N VAL A 207 -10.86 8.92 -5.93
CA VAL A 207 -9.76 8.55 -5.02
C VAL A 207 -8.44 9.24 -5.43
N THR A 208 -8.16 9.35 -6.73
CA THR A 208 -6.99 10.10 -7.24
C THR A 208 -7.03 11.56 -6.82
N ALA A 209 -8.19 12.23 -6.92
CA ALA A 209 -8.35 13.61 -6.49
C ALA A 209 -8.16 13.78 -4.97
N ILE A 210 -8.71 12.86 -4.16
CA ILE A 210 -8.50 12.84 -2.70
C ILE A 210 -7.00 12.73 -2.36
N ILE A 211 -6.28 11.81 -3.02
CA ILE A 211 -4.83 11.63 -2.81
C ILE A 211 -4.05 12.86 -3.27
N TYR A 212 -4.45 13.49 -4.37
CA TYR A 212 -3.80 14.70 -4.90
C TYR A 212 -3.90 15.88 -3.92
N PHE A 213 -5.11 16.18 -3.43
CA PHE A 213 -5.39 17.37 -2.60
C PHE A 213 -5.01 17.24 -1.11
N GLY A 214 -4.72 16.05 -0.58
CA GLY A 214 -4.00 15.94 0.69
C GLY A 214 -4.23 14.67 1.52
N ILE A 215 -3.13 14.06 1.96
CA ILE A 215 -3.15 12.79 2.69
C ILE A 215 -3.54 12.95 4.18
N HIS A 216 -3.50 14.16 4.76
CA HIS A 216 -3.59 14.40 6.21
C HIS A 216 -4.88 13.93 6.93
N MET A 217 -6.00 13.73 6.22
CA MET A 217 -7.21 13.11 6.82
C MET A 217 -7.31 11.59 6.60
N THR A 218 -6.53 11.06 5.65
CA THR A 218 -6.69 9.74 5.05
C THR A 218 -6.46 8.60 6.04
N ALA A 219 -5.44 8.71 6.90
CA ALA A 219 -5.09 7.65 7.86
C ALA A 219 -6.25 7.35 8.84
N ARG A 220 -6.93 8.39 9.35
CA ARG A 220 -8.09 8.22 10.25
C ARG A 220 -9.27 7.60 9.51
N ILE A 221 -9.56 8.06 8.29
CA ILE A 221 -10.65 7.53 7.45
C ILE A 221 -10.41 6.05 7.14
N ASN A 222 -9.19 5.67 6.74
CA ASN A 222 -8.85 4.28 6.47
C ASN A 222 -9.04 3.40 7.73
N ASN A 223 -8.60 3.84 8.91
CA ASN A 223 -8.78 3.07 10.14
C ASN A 223 -10.27 2.78 10.45
N TYR A 224 -11.18 3.72 10.21
CA TYR A 224 -12.62 3.48 10.36
C TYR A 224 -13.17 2.53 9.28
N LEU A 225 -12.79 2.70 8.01
CA LEU A 225 -13.18 1.79 6.92
C LEU A 225 -12.70 0.35 7.18
N VAL A 226 -11.50 0.19 7.73
CA VAL A 226 -10.89 -1.09 8.08
C VAL A 226 -11.61 -1.76 9.25
N ALA A 227 -11.86 -1.04 10.33
CA ALA A 227 -12.63 -1.55 11.46
C ALA A 227 -14.04 -1.99 11.02
N PHE A 228 -14.71 -1.20 10.19
CA PHE A 228 -16.03 -1.52 9.64
C PHE A 228 -16.01 -2.76 8.74
N LYS A 229 -15.10 -2.84 7.74
CA LYS A 229 -15.08 -3.99 6.81
C LYS A 229 -14.70 -5.31 7.47
N VAL A 230 -13.81 -5.28 8.47
CA VAL A 230 -13.44 -6.47 9.25
C VAL A 230 -14.62 -6.92 10.11
N LEU A 231 -15.30 -5.99 10.80
CA LEU A 231 -16.50 -6.31 11.59
C LEU A 231 -17.63 -6.86 10.70
N ALA A 232 -17.88 -6.25 9.53
CA ALA A 232 -18.88 -6.72 8.59
C ALA A 232 -18.60 -8.15 8.13
N LEU A 233 -17.36 -8.47 7.73
CA LEU A 233 -16.98 -9.84 7.35
C LEU A 233 -17.13 -10.85 8.50
N ILE A 234 -16.80 -10.46 9.74
CA ILE A 234 -17.02 -11.31 10.92
C ILE A 234 -18.52 -11.60 11.12
N VAL A 235 -19.38 -10.58 11.00
CA VAL A 235 -20.85 -10.74 11.10
C VAL A 235 -21.38 -11.63 9.98
N ILE A 236 -20.91 -11.45 8.73
CA ILE A 236 -21.31 -12.29 7.59
C ILE A 236 -20.93 -13.75 7.80
N ILE A 237 -19.69 -14.03 8.23
CA ILE A 237 -19.24 -15.40 8.53
C ILE A 237 -20.17 -16.05 9.57
N PHE A 238 -20.37 -15.43 10.74
CA PHE A 238 -21.19 -16.03 11.79
C PHE A 238 -22.69 -16.12 11.44
N ALA A 239 -23.23 -15.17 10.68
CA ALA A 239 -24.63 -15.20 10.25
C ALA A 239 -24.91 -16.25 9.14
N MET A 240 -23.90 -16.60 8.33
CA MET A 240 -24.05 -17.64 7.29
C MET A 240 -23.87 -19.08 7.81
N VAL A 241 -23.16 -19.30 8.93
CA VAL A 241 -22.94 -20.65 9.50
C VAL A 241 -24.21 -21.52 9.62
N PRO A 242 -25.37 -21.02 10.12
CA PRO A 242 -26.60 -21.82 10.23
C PRO A 242 -27.22 -22.27 8.90
N PHE A 243 -26.79 -21.68 7.77
CA PHE A 243 -27.31 -21.96 6.44
C PHE A 243 -26.37 -22.86 5.61
N VAL A 244 -25.22 -23.27 6.16
CA VAL A 244 -24.25 -24.14 5.50
C VAL A 244 -24.86 -25.54 5.31
N ASN A 245 -25.04 -25.95 4.06
CA ASN A 245 -25.50 -27.29 3.69
C ASN A 245 -24.29 -28.17 3.32
N PRO A 246 -24.04 -29.29 4.03
CA PRO A 246 -22.96 -30.22 3.71
C PRO A 246 -22.92 -30.70 2.25
N GLU A 247 -24.08 -30.85 1.60
CA GLU A 247 -24.17 -31.30 0.20
C GLU A 247 -23.44 -30.37 -0.79
N ASN A 248 -23.37 -29.06 -0.51
CA ASN A 248 -22.66 -28.12 -1.39
C ASN A 248 -21.14 -28.34 -1.43
N TYR A 249 -20.57 -29.10 -0.47
CA TYR A 249 -19.17 -29.52 -0.48
C TYR A 249 -18.94 -30.82 -1.27
N HIS A 250 -19.94 -31.43 -1.90
CA HIS A 250 -19.80 -32.68 -2.64
C HIS A 250 -20.08 -32.50 -4.15
N PRO A 251 -19.12 -32.80 -5.05
CA PRO A 251 -17.73 -33.21 -4.81
C PRO A 251 -16.81 -32.04 -4.38
N TYR A 252 -15.98 -32.27 -3.36
CA TYR A 252 -15.17 -31.20 -2.75
C TYR A 252 -14.05 -30.70 -3.67
N ILE A 253 -13.42 -31.63 -4.39
CA ILE A 253 -12.59 -31.36 -5.57
C ILE A 253 -13.37 -31.94 -6.76
N PRO A 254 -14.06 -31.12 -7.58
CA PRO A 254 -14.82 -31.63 -8.70
C PRO A 254 -13.93 -32.34 -9.74
N PRO A 255 -14.31 -33.52 -10.27
CA PRO A 255 -13.49 -34.29 -11.22
C PRO A 255 -13.07 -33.52 -12.49
N GLU A 256 -13.89 -32.57 -12.94
CA GLU A 256 -13.65 -31.68 -14.08
C GLU A 256 -12.51 -30.68 -13.84
N PHE A 257 -12.19 -30.39 -12.58
CA PHE A 257 -11.15 -29.45 -12.15
C PHE A 257 -9.91 -30.17 -11.62
N GLY A 258 -10.12 -31.12 -10.71
CA GLY A 258 -9.06 -31.86 -10.02
C GLY A 258 -8.07 -30.96 -9.26
N VAL A 259 -6.91 -31.52 -8.94
CA VAL A 259 -5.81 -30.81 -8.26
C VAL A 259 -5.25 -29.66 -9.12
N LYS A 260 -5.34 -29.75 -10.44
CA LYS A 260 -4.89 -28.71 -11.37
C LYS A 260 -5.78 -27.46 -11.28
N GLY A 261 -7.10 -27.63 -11.34
CA GLY A 261 -8.06 -26.54 -11.18
C GLY A 261 -8.00 -25.89 -9.79
N MET A 262 -7.76 -26.67 -8.73
CA MET A 262 -7.47 -26.13 -7.40
C MET A 262 -6.20 -25.25 -7.38
N LEU A 263 -5.15 -25.61 -8.13
CA LEU A 263 -3.93 -24.80 -8.23
C LEU A 263 -4.13 -23.54 -9.09
N GLU A 264 -4.94 -23.62 -10.16
CA GLU A 264 -5.37 -22.44 -10.93
C GLU A 264 -6.22 -21.49 -10.09
N GLY A 265 -7.16 -22.05 -9.32
CA GLY A 265 -7.96 -21.34 -8.33
C GLY A 265 -7.10 -20.64 -7.29
N ALA A 266 -6.05 -21.30 -6.79
CA ALA A 266 -5.09 -20.71 -5.86
C ALA A 266 -4.35 -19.49 -6.48
N SER A 267 -3.96 -19.58 -7.74
CA SER A 267 -3.34 -18.48 -8.49
C SER A 267 -4.33 -17.31 -8.73
N THR A 268 -5.61 -17.61 -8.97
CA THR A 268 -6.68 -16.59 -9.11
C THR A 268 -6.98 -15.90 -7.77
N VAL A 269 -7.20 -16.65 -6.68
CA VAL A 269 -7.52 -16.05 -5.37
C VAL A 269 -6.30 -15.44 -4.67
N PHE A 270 -5.08 -15.70 -5.15
CA PHE A 270 -3.87 -15.03 -4.70
C PHE A 270 -3.99 -13.50 -4.74
N PHE A 271 -4.78 -12.95 -5.67
CA PHE A 271 -5.10 -11.53 -5.74
C PHE A 271 -5.59 -10.96 -4.40
N ALA A 272 -6.29 -11.75 -3.60
CA ALA A 272 -6.78 -11.32 -2.30
C ALA A 272 -5.66 -11.05 -1.28
N TYR A 273 -4.45 -11.58 -1.47
CA TYR A 273 -3.32 -11.39 -0.55
C TYR A 273 -2.38 -10.24 -0.94
N ILE A 274 -2.59 -9.63 -2.11
CA ILE A 274 -1.82 -8.48 -2.58
C ILE A 274 -1.96 -7.31 -1.59
N GLY A 275 -0.87 -6.59 -1.34
CA GLY A 275 -0.90 -5.30 -0.63
C GLY A 275 -0.46 -5.33 0.84
N PHE A 276 -0.12 -6.47 1.46
CA PHE A 276 0.47 -6.43 2.82
C PHE A 276 1.82 -5.70 2.84
N ASP A 277 2.52 -5.72 1.71
CA ASP A 277 3.76 -5.01 1.43
C ASP A 277 3.59 -3.49 1.46
N SER A 278 2.38 -2.96 1.23
CA SER A 278 2.07 -1.52 1.33
C SER A 278 2.39 -0.95 2.71
N VAL A 279 2.33 -1.77 3.77
CA VAL A 279 2.75 -1.43 5.14
C VAL A 279 4.21 -0.97 5.19
N SER A 280 5.08 -1.54 4.34
CA SER A 280 6.46 -1.08 4.22
C SER A 280 6.58 0.29 3.55
N THR A 281 5.63 0.68 2.69
CA THR A 281 5.61 2.03 2.10
C THR A 281 5.27 3.12 3.12
N THR A 282 4.77 2.76 4.30
CA THR A 282 4.58 3.65 5.46
C THR A 282 5.71 3.62 6.49
N ALA A 283 6.88 3.04 6.18
CA ALA A 283 8.01 2.91 7.12
C ALA A 283 8.50 4.24 7.72
N GLN A 284 8.41 5.35 6.97
CA GLN A 284 8.80 6.68 7.43
C GLN A 284 7.79 7.29 8.43
N GLU A 285 6.52 6.84 8.38
CA GLU A 285 5.43 7.26 9.27
C GLU A 285 5.31 6.37 10.52
N ALA A 286 6.07 5.26 10.56
CA ALA A 286 6.04 4.27 11.63
C ALA A 286 6.95 4.65 12.82
N ARG A 287 6.43 4.43 14.03
CA ARG A 287 7.20 4.47 15.29
C ARG A 287 7.94 3.16 15.46
N ASP A 288 9.24 3.20 15.80
CA ASP A 288 10.13 2.03 15.93
C ASP A 288 9.97 1.01 14.77
N PRO A 289 10.19 1.45 13.52
CA PRO A 289 9.84 0.67 12.32
C PRO A 289 10.50 -0.70 12.27
N GLN A 290 11.71 -0.85 12.84
CA GLN A 290 12.46 -2.10 12.87
C GLN A 290 11.75 -3.22 13.68
N VAL A 291 10.74 -2.88 14.49
CA VAL A 291 9.93 -3.83 15.26
C VAL A 291 8.47 -3.82 14.80
N ASN A 292 7.89 -2.64 14.60
CA ASN A 292 6.45 -2.52 14.33
C ASN A 292 6.06 -2.84 12.87
N LEU A 293 6.95 -2.67 11.88
CA LEU A 293 6.69 -3.13 10.50
C LEU A 293 6.57 -4.66 10.40
N PRO A 294 7.52 -5.47 10.95
CA PRO A 294 7.34 -6.92 11.07
C PRO A 294 6.00 -7.35 11.69
N ILE A 295 5.57 -6.68 12.77
CA ILE A 295 4.33 -7.02 13.47
C ILE A 295 3.12 -6.71 12.57
N GLY A 296 3.05 -5.51 11.98
CA GLY A 296 1.94 -5.11 11.11
C GLY A 296 1.80 -5.99 9.86
N ILE A 297 2.92 -6.33 9.21
CA ILE A 297 2.99 -7.23 8.05
C ILE A 297 2.47 -8.64 8.42
N MET A 298 2.98 -9.24 9.50
CA MET A 298 2.59 -10.60 9.89
C MET A 298 1.16 -10.68 10.42
N ALA A 299 0.72 -9.71 11.22
CA ALA A 299 -0.65 -9.65 11.73
C ALA A 299 -1.66 -9.51 10.59
N THR A 300 -1.36 -8.67 9.59
CA THR A 300 -2.19 -8.52 8.37
C THR A 300 -2.45 -9.86 7.69
N ILE A 301 -1.40 -10.62 7.36
CA ILE A 301 -1.57 -11.90 6.66
C ILE A 301 -2.29 -12.96 7.51
N VAL A 302 -1.99 -13.06 8.81
CA VAL A 302 -2.66 -14.05 9.68
C VAL A 302 -4.16 -13.75 9.82
N ILE A 303 -4.52 -12.48 10.03
CA ILE A 303 -5.93 -12.05 10.16
C ILE A 303 -6.65 -12.22 8.83
N ALA A 304 -6.07 -11.73 7.72
CA ALA A 304 -6.67 -11.86 6.39
C ALA A 304 -6.87 -13.33 5.99
N THR A 305 -5.87 -14.19 6.16
CA THR A 305 -5.98 -15.63 5.86
C THR A 305 -7.10 -16.29 6.65
N THR A 306 -7.22 -15.98 7.94
CA THR A 306 -8.28 -16.53 8.81
C THR A 306 -9.66 -16.12 8.32
N ILE A 307 -9.85 -14.84 7.99
CA ILE A 307 -11.11 -14.31 7.44
C ILE A 307 -11.42 -14.94 6.08
N TYR A 308 -10.42 -15.09 5.19
CA TYR A 308 -10.61 -15.60 3.84
C TYR A 308 -10.96 -17.09 3.80
N VAL A 309 -10.33 -17.91 4.63
CA VAL A 309 -10.72 -19.31 4.79
C VAL A 309 -12.12 -19.39 5.39
N GLY A 310 -12.42 -18.61 6.44
CA GLY A 310 -13.75 -18.59 7.06
C GLY A 310 -14.89 -18.21 6.10
N ILE A 311 -14.71 -17.13 5.32
CA ILE A 311 -15.74 -16.66 4.38
C ILE A 311 -15.85 -17.54 3.13
N SER A 312 -14.74 -18.10 2.61
CA SER A 312 -14.82 -19.06 1.50
C SER A 312 -15.54 -20.35 1.90
N VAL A 313 -15.28 -20.87 3.11
CA VAL A 313 -16.00 -22.02 3.70
C VAL A 313 -17.51 -21.73 3.74
N VAL A 314 -17.97 -20.66 4.40
CA VAL A 314 -19.43 -20.42 4.50
C VAL A 314 -20.06 -20.05 3.15
N THR A 315 -19.34 -19.41 2.23
CA THR A 315 -19.90 -19.06 0.91
C THR A 315 -20.18 -20.31 0.09
N VAL A 316 -19.20 -21.21 -0.09
CA VAL A 316 -19.44 -22.47 -0.82
C VAL A 316 -20.29 -23.47 -0.02
N GLY A 317 -20.36 -23.31 1.30
CA GLY A 317 -21.26 -24.08 2.15
C GLY A 317 -22.73 -23.68 2.00
N VAL A 318 -23.05 -22.39 1.83
CA VAL A 318 -24.42 -21.90 1.61
C VAL A 318 -24.84 -22.03 0.14
N ALA A 319 -23.94 -21.77 -0.80
CA ALA A 319 -24.21 -21.74 -2.23
C ALA A 319 -23.37 -22.78 -2.99
N HIS A 320 -24.03 -23.66 -3.75
CA HIS A 320 -23.34 -24.56 -4.66
C HIS A 320 -22.47 -23.77 -5.65
N TYR A 321 -21.21 -24.19 -5.82
CA TYR A 321 -20.16 -23.38 -6.46
C TYR A 321 -20.52 -22.87 -7.87
N SER A 322 -21.31 -23.62 -8.65
CA SER A 322 -21.75 -23.21 -9.98
C SER A 322 -22.63 -21.95 -10.01
N LEU A 323 -23.26 -21.57 -8.88
CA LEU A 323 -24.05 -20.35 -8.73
C LEU A 323 -23.18 -19.11 -8.46
N LEU A 324 -21.88 -19.29 -8.19
CA LEU A 324 -20.96 -18.21 -7.79
C LEU A 324 -20.24 -17.52 -8.96
N ASN A 325 -20.58 -17.82 -10.23
CA ASN A 325 -20.07 -17.07 -11.38
C ASN A 325 -20.88 -15.78 -11.61
N SER A 326 -20.78 -14.85 -10.66
CA SER A 326 -21.49 -13.58 -10.59
C SER A 326 -20.51 -12.42 -10.39
N PRO A 327 -20.85 -11.16 -10.74
CA PRO A 327 -20.07 -9.99 -10.36
C PRO A 327 -20.03 -9.70 -8.85
N TYR A 328 -20.96 -10.25 -8.06
CA TYR A 328 -21.11 -10.01 -6.61
C TYR A 328 -21.44 -11.31 -5.84
N PRO A 329 -20.64 -12.39 -6.00
CA PRO A 329 -21.03 -13.75 -5.62
C PRO A 329 -21.29 -13.96 -4.11
N MET A 330 -20.65 -13.18 -3.25
CA MET A 330 -20.95 -13.20 -1.81
C MET A 330 -22.37 -12.68 -1.50
N VAL A 331 -22.88 -11.71 -2.27
CA VAL A 331 -24.27 -11.24 -2.14
C VAL A 331 -25.24 -12.30 -2.59
N ASP A 332 -24.97 -13.01 -3.68
CA ASP A 332 -25.85 -14.08 -4.15
C ASP A 332 -25.89 -15.28 -3.20
N ALA A 333 -24.77 -15.63 -2.56
CA ALA A 333 -24.76 -16.61 -1.48
C ALA A 333 -25.55 -16.13 -0.25
N VAL A 334 -25.41 -14.86 0.15
CA VAL A 334 -26.19 -14.27 1.26
C VAL A 334 -27.69 -14.20 0.92
N ARG A 335 -28.07 -13.94 -0.33
CA ARG A 335 -29.48 -13.91 -0.79
C ARG A 335 -30.20 -15.25 -0.58
N ILE A 336 -29.51 -16.39 -0.71
CA ILE A 336 -30.07 -17.73 -0.43
C ILE A 336 -30.55 -17.85 1.03
N THR A 337 -29.94 -17.15 1.98
CA THR A 337 -30.38 -17.14 3.39
C THR A 337 -31.68 -16.37 3.64
N GLY A 338 -32.16 -15.58 2.66
CA GLY A 338 -33.29 -14.67 2.80
C GLY A 338 -33.05 -13.42 3.65
N MET A 339 -31.88 -13.29 4.29
CA MET A 339 -31.57 -12.18 5.21
C MET A 339 -31.25 -10.87 4.47
N LYS A 340 -32.28 -10.11 4.10
CA LYS A 340 -32.15 -8.81 3.42
C LYS A 340 -31.23 -7.80 4.14
N TRP A 341 -31.21 -7.81 5.46
CA TRP A 341 -30.32 -6.95 6.25
C TRP A 341 -28.84 -7.33 6.06
N LEU A 342 -28.56 -8.63 5.87
CA LEU A 342 -27.21 -9.13 5.64
C LEU A 342 -26.74 -8.88 4.21
N VAL A 343 -27.66 -8.89 3.22
CA VAL A 343 -27.38 -8.43 1.84
C VAL A 343 -26.83 -7.00 1.88
N LEU A 344 -27.59 -6.06 2.44
CA LEU A 344 -27.18 -4.65 2.52
C LEU A 344 -25.88 -4.46 3.33
N LEU A 345 -25.67 -5.23 4.41
CA LEU A 345 -24.41 -5.20 5.17
C LEU A 345 -23.23 -5.73 4.33
N THR A 346 -23.45 -6.76 3.52
CA THR A 346 -22.43 -7.33 2.61
C THR A 346 -22.07 -6.34 1.51
N GLU A 347 -23.05 -5.65 0.94
CA GLU A 347 -22.85 -4.65 -0.10
C GLU A 347 -22.10 -3.41 0.41
N VAL A 348 -22.55 -2.81 1.51
CA VAL A 348 -21.88 -1.65 2.11
C VAL A 348 -20.51 -2.04 2.67
N GLY A 349 -20.37 -3.25 3.22
CA GLY A 349 -19.09 -3.83 3.65
C GLY A 349 -18.10 -3.98 2.50
N ALA A 350 -18.55 -4.49 1.35
CA ALA A 350 -17.73 -4.64 0.14
C ALA A 350 -17.36 -3.28 -0.48
N LEU A 351 -18.28 -2.31 -0.52
CA LEU A 351 -18.02 -0.95 -0.99
C LEU A 351 -16.97 -0.25 -0.12
N ALA A 352 -17.10 -0.32 1.21
CA ALA A 352 -16.10 0.20 2.15
C ALA A 352 -14.74 -0.50 1.99
N ALA A 353 -14.76 -1.83 1.81
CA ALA A 353 -13.56 -2.63 1.62
C ALA A 353 -12.79 -2.26 0.35
N THR A 354 -13.48 -2.26 -0.79
CA THR A 354 -12.88 -1.97 -2.09
C THR A 354 -12.44 -0.51 -2.21
N THR A 355 -13.18 0.44 -1.63
CA THR A 355 -12.75 1.85 -1.54
C THR A 355 -11.43 1.99 -0.74
N SER A 356 -11.33 1.34 0.41
CA SER A 356 -10.11 1.32 1.25
C SER A 356 -8.91 0.73 0.51
N VAL A 357 -9.10 -0.31 -0.31
CA VAL A 357 -8.02 -0.91 -1.09
C VAL A 357 -7.56 -0.01 -2.25
N ILE A 358 -8.48 0.54 -3.05
CA ILE A 358 -8.13 1.48 -4.16
C ILE A 358 -7.31 2.65 -3.61
N LEU A 359 -7.71 3.17 -2.43
CA LEU A 359 -7.03 4.24 -1.72
C LEU A 359 -5.59 3.89 -1.34
N VAL A 360 -5.33 2.71 -0.75
CA VAL A 360 -3.96 2.35 -0.36
C VAL A 360 -3.08 2.04 -1.57
N LEU A 361 -3.57 1.29 -2.57
CA LEU A 361 -2.79 0.95 -3.77
C LEU A 361 -2.37 2.22 -4.56
N LEU A 362 -3.28 3.19 -4.72
CA LEU A 362 -2.97 4.48 -5.37
C LEU A 362 -2.13 5.43 -4.50
N ILE A 363 -1.91 5.14 -3.21
CA ILE A 363 -0.94 5.84 -2.35
C ILE A 363 0.45 5.18 -2.43
N SER A 364 0.52 3.85 -2.57
CA SER A 364 1.79 3.13 -2.68
C SER A 364 2.46 3.29 -4.05
N GLN A 365 1.70 3.25 -5.16
CA GLN A 365 2.28 3.38 -6.51
C GLN A 365 3.11 4.67 -6.72
N PRO A 366 2.63 5.87 -6.35
CA PRO A 366 3.40 7.10 -6.54
C PRO A 366 4.66 7.17 -5.67
N ARG A 367 4.68 6.48 -4.52
CA ARG A 367 5.88 6.39 -3.64
C ARG A 367 6.99 5.57 -4.28
N VAL A 368 6.67 4.46 -4.96
CA VAL A 368 7.65 3.66 -5.71
C VAL A 368 8.15 4.40 -6.95
N LEU A 369 7.26 5.05 -7.72
CA LEU A 369 7.65 5.91 -8.84
C LEU A 369 8.60 7.05 -8.40
N TYR A 370 8.30 7.69 -7.27
CA TYR A 370 9.14 8.74 -6.69
C TYR A 370 10.54 8.22 -6.29
N ALA A 371 10.64 7.05 -5.65
CA ALA A 371 11.93 6.42 -5.33
C ALA A 371 12.74 6.10 -6.59
N MET A 372 12.13 5.45 -7.60
CA MET A 372 12.78 5.14 -8.87
C MET A 372 13.20 6.40 -9.67
N ALA A 373 12.52 7.52 -9.48
CA ALA A 373 12.87 8.80 -10.11
C ALA A 373 14.08 9.45 -9.45
N ASN A 374 14.16 9.38 -8.11
CA ASN A 374 15.30 9.88 -7.33
C ASN A 374 16.57 9.03 -7.52
N ASP A 375 16.44 7.73 -7.79
CA ASP A 375 17.57 6.89 -8.18
C ASP A 375 17.96 7.05 -9.69
N GLY A 376 17.24 7.89 -10.44
CA GLY A 376 17.50 8.23 -11.84
C GLY A 376 17.02 7.19 -12.86
N LEU A 377 16.30 6.15 -12.45
CA LEU A 377 15.88 5.05 -13.32
C LEU A 377 14.67 5.38 -14.21
N VAL A 378 13.77 6.26 -13.73
CA VAL A 378 12.65 6.83 -14.52
C VAL A 378 12.83 8.35 -14.71
N PRO A 379 12.09 9.00 -15.63
CA PRO A 379 12.15 10.45 -15.83
C PRO A 379 11.92 11.28 -14.55
N ARG A 380 12.76 12.30 -14.33
CA ARG A 380 12.75 13.14 -13.12
C ARG A 380 11.42 13.84 -12.83
N PHE A 381 10.49 13.99 -13.80
CA PHE A 381 9.17 14.55 -13.51
C PHE A 381 8.31 13.67 -12.57
N PHE A 382 8.62 12.38 -12.43
CA PHE A 382 7.99 11.52 -11.41
C PHE A 382 8.49 11.81 -9.97
N ALA A 383 9.55 12.61 -9.81
CA ALA A 383 9.99 13.15 -8.53
C ALA A 383 9.28 14.47 -8.13
N ASN A 384 8.41 15.03 -8.97
CA ASN A 384 7.77 16.33 -8.72
C ASN A 384 6.74 16.28 -7.57
N VAL A 385 7.15 16.83 -6.41
CA VAL A 385 6.31 17.01 -5.23
C VAL A 385 5.57 18.36 -5.29
N HIS A 386 4.27 18.37 -4.96
CA HIS A 386 3.48 19.59 -4.90
C HIS A 386 3.92 20.47 -3.72
N PRO A 387 4.21 21.77 -3.90
CA PRO A 387 4.76 22.62 -2.84
C PRO A 387 3.83 22.71 -1.61
N THR A 388 2.52 22.92 -1.83
CA THR A 388 1.52 23.01 -0.76
C THR A 388 1.18 21.66 -0.11
N TYR A 389 0.75 20.66 -0.91
CA TYR A 389 0.21 19.40 -0.38
C TYR A 389 1.27 18.34 -0.02
N LYS A 390 2.54 18.54 -0.41
CA LYS A 390 3.66 17.61 -0.21
C LYS A 390 3.43 16.20 -0.80
N THR A 391 2.55 16.09 -1.80
CA THR A 391 2.22 14.84 -2.52
C THR A 391 2.98 14.75 -3.86
N PRO A 392 3.34 13.55 -4.34
CA PRO A 392 4.03 13.34 -5.64
C PRO A 392 3.05 13.53 -6.82
N SER A 393 2.60 14.77 -7.01
CA SER A 393 1.53 15.23 -7.91
C SER A 393 1.48 14.57 -9.29
N THR A 394 2.60 14.58 -10.01
CA THR A 394 2.67 14.11 -11.40
C THR A 394 2.51 12.60 -11.49
N SER A 395 3.16 11.87 -10.56
CA SER A 395 3.03 10.42 -10.41
C SER A 395 1.59 10.02 -10.06
N THR A 396 0.99 10.66 -9.04
CA THR A 396 -0.41 10.42 -8.64
C THR A 396 -1.38 10.65 -9.79
N LEU A 397 -1.25 11.74 -10.56
CA LEU A 397 -2.16 12.07 -11.65
C LEU A 397 -2.06 11.06 -12.81
N ILE A 398 -0.84 10.70 -13.24
CA ILE A 398 -0.63 9.73 -14.32
C ILE A 398 -1.13 8.34 -13.91
N SER A 399 -0.73 7.85 -12.73
CA SER A 399 -1.17 6.56 -12.19
C SER A 399 -2.69 6.47 -12.03
N GLY A 400 -3.32 7.52 -11.49
CA GLY A 400 -4.76 7.59 -11.28
C GLY A 400 -5.58 7.60 -12.57
N ILE A 401 -5.13 8.36 -13.58
CA ILE A 401 -5.77 8.38 -14.91
C ILE A 401 -5.64 7.01 -15.59
N LEU A 402 -4.45 6.41 -15.60
CA LEU A 402 -4.24 5.08 -16.18
C LEU A 402 -5.05 4.00 -15.47
N CYS A 403 -5.12 4.04 -14.14
CA CYS A 403 -5.99 3.18 -13.33
C CYS A 403 -7.47 3.33 -13.73
N ALA A 404 -7.97 4.56 -13.85
CA ALA A 404 -9.35 4.84 -14.21
C ALA A 404 -9.69 4.32 -15.61
N PHE A 405 -8.82 4.55 -16.61
CA PHE A 405 -9.01 4.00 -17.95
C PHE A 405 -8.94 2.47 -17.98
N ALA A 406 -8.03 1.85 -17.23
CA ALA A 406 -7.94 0.40 -17.11
C ALA A 406 -9.22 -0.20 -16.52
N GLY A 407 -9.74 0.34 -15.41
CA GLY A 407 -11.01 -0.10 -14.80
C GLY A 407 -12.25 0.21 -15.66
N GLY A 408 -12.19 1.28 -16.46
CA GLY A 408 -13.24 1.69 -17.40
C GLY A 408 -13.37 0.80 -18.63
N PHE A 409 -12.25 0.27 -19.16
CA PHE A 409 -12.21 -0.47 -20.43
C PHE A 409 -11.94 -1.96 -20.32
N LEU A 410 -11.14 -2.42 -19.35
CA LEU A 410 -10.63 -3.80 -19.31
C LEU A 410 -11.46 -4.71 -18.39
N PRO A 411 -11.63 -6.00 -18.74
CA PRO A 411 -12.35 -6.95 -17.93
C PRO A 411 -11.57 -7.30 -16.65
N ILE A 412 -12.27 -7.37 -15.50
CA ILE A 412 -11.69 -7.67 -14.18
C ILE A 412 -10.80 -8.91 -14.20
N GLN A 413 -11.18 -9.92 -14.98
CA GLN A 413 -10.46 -11.18 -15.15
C GLN A 413 -9.03 -10.95 -15.63
N VAL A 414 -8.82 -10.11 -16.66
CA VAL A 414 -7.49 -9.81 -17.20
C VAL A 414 -6.68 -8.99 -16.21
N LEU A 415 -7.29 -7.99 -15.59
CA LEU A 415 -6.63 -7.14 -14.60
C LEU A 415 -6.13 -7.98 -13.40
N SER A 416 -7.00 -8.80 -12.80
CA SER A 416 -6.64 -9.66 -11.67
C SER A 416 -5.56 -10.68 -12.04
N GLU A 417 -5.68 -11.29 -13.23
CA GLU A 417 -4.76 -12.35 -13.67
C GLU A 417 -3.35 -11.80 -13.93
N ILE A 418 -3.19 -10.60 -14.48
CA ILE A 418 -1.85 -9.99 -14.64
C ILE A 418 -1.30 -9.56 -13.28
N SER A 419 -2.13 -8.93 -12.43
CA SER A 419 -1.71 -8.44 -11.10
C SER A 419 -1.18 -9.57 -10.21
N SER A 420 -1.91 -10.68 -10.07
CA SER A 420 -1.45 -11.83 -9.27
C SER A 420 -0.12 -12.40 -9.77
N VAL A 421 0.07 -12.48 -11.09
CA VAL A 421 1.26 -13.09 -11.69
C VAL A 421 2.50 -12.22 -11.50
N GLY A 422 2.35 -10.89 -11.52
CA GLY A 422 3.38 -9.94 -11.06
C GLY A 422 3.73 -10.17 -9.58
N THR A 423 2.75 -10.06 -8.68
CA THR A 423 2.98 -10.23 -7.23
C THR A 423 3.67 -11.56 -6.87
N ILE A 424 3.26 -12.68 -7.50
CA ILE A 424 3.89 -13.99 -7.32
C ILE A 424 5.38 -13.96 -7.73
N PHE A 425 5.71 -13.29 -8.83
CA PHE A 425 7.09 -13.11 -9.29
C PHE A 425 7.89 -12.17 -8.36
N ALA A 426 7.31 -11.04 -7.92
CA ALA A 426 7.91 -10.16 -6.93
C ALA A 426 8.21 -10.90 -5.61
N TYR A 427 7.30 -11.76 -5.13
CA TYR A 427 7.49 -12.54 -3.90
C TYR A 427 8.55 -13.63 -4.06
N PHE A 428 8.65 -14.27 -5.24
CA PHE A 428 9.79 -15.12 -5.58
C PHE A 428 11.10 -14.33 -5.48
N CYS A 429 11.18 -13.14 -6.09
CA CYS A 429 12.37 -12.30 -6.06
C CYS A 429 12.75 -11.82 -4.65
N VAL A 430 11.80 -11.42 -3.79
CA VAL A 430 12.10 -11.01 -2.40
C VAL A 430 12.62 -12.18 -1.55
N ASN A 431 12.07 -13.37 -1.72
CA ASN A 431 12.57 -14.57 -1.04
C ASN A 431 14.02 -14.90 -1.46
N ILE A 432 14.35 -14.78 -2.75
CA ILE A 432 15.73 -14.89 -3.24
C ILE A 432 16.62 -13.75 -2.73
N GLY A 433 16.11 -12.52 -2.63
CA GLY A 433 16.81 -11.37 -2.07
C GLY A 433 17.25 -11.57 -0.61
N VAL A 434 16.39 -12.15 0.24
CA VAL A 434 16.75 -12.52 1.63
C VAL A 434 17.86 -13.57 1.67
N ILE A 435 17.83 -14.58 0.80
CA ILE A 435 18.89 -15.60 0.68
C ILE A 435 20.24 -14.95 0.32
N ILE A 436 20.26 -14.11 -0.72
CA ILE A 436 21.47 -13.42 -1.18
C ILE A 436 21.99 -12.48 -0.08
N LEU A 437 21.11 -11.72 0.57
CA LEU A 437 21.48 -10.81 1.66
C LEU A 437 22.03 -11.53 2.89
N ARG A 438 21.48 -12.69 3.27
CA ARG A 438 22.00 -13.51 4.36
C ARG A 438 23.34 -14.18 4.01
N TYR A 439 23.63 -14.42 2.73
CA TYR A 439 24.95 -14.89 2.29
C TYR A 439 26.00 -13.77 2.25
N THR A 440 25.66 -12.61 1.68
CA THR A 440 26.57 -11.48 1.44
C THR A 440 26.80 -10.59 2.66
N ARG A 441 25.75 -10.28 3.43
CA ARG A 441 25.80 -9.33 4.56
C ARG A 441 25.46 -10.03 5.88
N LYS A 442 26.36 -10.92 6.32
CA LYS A 442 26.21 -11.77 7.52
C LYS A 442 26.20 -10.97 8.83
N THR A 443 27.00 -9.91 8.92
CA THR A 443 27.25 -9.12 10.14
C THR A 443 26.19 -8.05 10.44
N VAL A 444 25.36 -7.67 9.46
CA VAL A 444 24.38 -6.58 9.65
C VAL A 444 23.34 -6.98 10.71
N PRO A 445 23.09 -6.15 11.75
CA PRO A 445 22.11 -6.43 12.78
C PRO A 445 20.70 -6.49 12.18
N ARG A 446 19.91 -7.45 12.63
CA ARG A 446 18.53 -7.71 12.18
C ARG A 446 17.66 -7.91 13.41
N ARG A 447 16.71 -6.99 13.65
CA ARG A 447 15.78 -7.09 14.80
C ARG A 447 14.74 -8.19 14.60
N PHE A 448 14.22 -8.34 13.38
CA PHE A 448 13.45 -9.52 12.98
C PHE A 448 14.30 -10.43 12.09
N LYS A 449 14.09 -11.74 12.17
CA LYS A 449 14.77 -12.74 11.35
C LYS A 449 13.77 -13.82 10.94
N VAL A 450 13.70 -14.16 9.65
CA VAL A 450 12.96 -15.33 9.16
C VAL A 450 13.41 -16.59 9.92
N PRO A 451 12.50 -17.36 10.55
CA PRO A 451 12.82 -18.59 11.26
C PRO A 451 13.24 -19.72 10.30
N GLY A 452 13.65 -20.87 10.84
CA GLY A 452 14.13 -22.01 10.02
C GLY A 452 15.51 -21.81 9.36
N GLY A 453 16.22 -20.72 9.66
CA GLY A 453 17.59 -20.48 9.17
C GLY A 453 17.67 -19.78 7.81
N PRO A 454 18.87 -19.61 7.24
CA PRO A 454 19.13 -18.72 6.09
C PRO A 454 18.49 -19.14 4.77
N PHE A 455 18.22 -20.43 4.56
CA PHE A 455 17.83 -20.96 3.25
C PHE A 455 16.49 -21.69 3.24
N LEU A 456 16.04 -22.26 4.36
CA LEU A 456 14.90 -23.19 4.36
C LEU A 456 13.56 -22.48 4.11
N LEU A 457 13.14 -21.55 4.97
CA LEU A 457 11.86 -20.86 4.74
C LEU A 457 11.87 -19.98 3.48
N PRO A 458 12.88 -19.11 3.23
CA PRO A 458 12.91 -18.34 1.98
C PRO A 458 12.97 -19.23 0.73
N GLY A 459 13.67 -20.37 0.79
CA GLY A 459 13.73 -21.35 -0.31
C GLY A 459 12.38 -22.02 -0.57
N ILE A 460 11.65 -22.40 0.50
CA ILE A 460 10.27 -22.89 0.39
C ILE A 460 9.35 -21.80 -0.17
N GLY A 461 9.52 -20.53 0.23
CA GLY A 461 8.75 -19.40 -0.29
C GLY A 461 8.98 -19.15 -1.78
N ALA A 462 10.23 -19.24 -2.24
CA ALA A 462 10.56 -19.17 -3.66
C ALA A 462 9.96 -20.37 -4.44
N ALA A 463 10.10 -21.59 -3.92
CA ALA A 463 9.56 -22.79 -4.56
C ALA A 463 8.02 -22.81 -4.61
N SER A 464 7.35 -22.33 -3.56
CA SER A 464 5.88 -22.28 -3.51
C SER A 464 5.31 -21.13 -4.35
N SER A 465 6.05 -20.02 -4.49
CA SER A 465 5.73 -18.97 -5.47
C SER A 465 5.80 -19.52 -6.90
N LEU A 466 6.85 -20.27 -7.25
CA LEU A 466 6.95 -20.95 -8.56
C LEU A 466 5.82 -21.97 -8.80
N LEU A 467 5.36 -22.66 -7.75
CA LEU A 467 4.22 -23.58 -7.83
C LEU A 467 2.88 -22.85 -8.08
N LEU A 468 2.63 -21.69 -7.46
CA LEU A 468 1.47 -20.85 -7.81
C LEU A 468 1.59 -20.22 -9.21
N LEU A 469 2.81 -19.94 -9.66
CA LEU A 469 3.08 -19.47 -11.03
C LEU A 469 2.82 -20.57 -12.07
N GLN A 470 3.05 -21.85 -11.73
CA GLN A 470 2.64 -22.99 -12.57
C GLN A 470 1.10 -23.13 -12.65
N GLY A 471 0.37 -22.68 -11.63
CA GLY A 471 -1.09 -22.54 -11.65
C GLY A 471 -1.58 -21.31 -12.42
N ALA A 472 -0.72 -20.37 -12.80
CA ALA A 472 -1.15 -19.19 -13.53
C ALA A 472 -1.52 -19.52 -14.99
N LYS A 473 -2.53 -18.82 -15.52
CA LYS A 473 -2.92 -18.96 -16.94
C LYS A 473 -1.76 -18.49 -17.83
N GLN A 474 -1.52 -19.23 -18.92
CA GLN A 474 -0.46 -18.93 -19.88
C GLN A 474 -0.60 -17.50 -20.45
N ASP A 475 -1.83 -17.06 -20.75
CA ASP A 475 -2.11 -15.67 -21.15
C ASP A 475 -1.54 -14.63 -20.16
N ALA A 476 -1.67 -14.88 -18.85
CA ALA A 476 -1.22 -13.97 -17.81
C ALA A 476 0.31 -13.93 -17.70
N ILE A 477 0.96 -15.09 -17.78
CA ILE A 477 2.43 -15.22 -17.82
C ILE A 477 2.99 -14.52 -19.07
N ILE A 478 2.38 -14.71 -20.24
CA ILE A 478 2.78 -14.05 -21.49
C ILE A 478 2.61 -12.52 -21.37
N ARG A 479 1.50 -12.04 -20.81
CA ARG A 479 1.26 -10.60 -20.57
C ARG A 479 2.31 -10.00 -19.61
N LEU A 480 2.70 -10.70 -18.54
CA LEU A 480 3.81 -10.27 -17.68
C LEU A 480 5.15 -10.26 -18.43
N LEU A 481 5.49 -11.31 -19.18
CA LEU A 481 6.75 -11.38 -19.92
C LEU A 481 6.88 -10.27 -20.98
N VAL A 482 5.79 -9.89 -21.64
CA VAL A 482 5.75 -8.73 -22.56
C VAL A 482 5.95 -7.42 -21.80
N TRP A 483 5.33 -7.25 -20.62
CA TRP A 483 5.54 -6.07 -19.77
C TRP A 483 6.99 -5.96 -19.27
N MET A 484 7.58 -7.07 -18.83
CA MET A 484 8.99 -7.17 -18.42
C MET A 484 9.95 -6.87 -19.57
N ALA A 485 9.66 -7.34 -20.78
CA ALA A 485 10.45 -7.04 -21.98
C ALA A 485 10.40 -5.53 -22.31
N LEU A 486 9.23 -4.89 -22.22
CA LEU A 486 9.09 -3.44 -22.39
C LEU A 486 9.91 -2.67 -21.34
N GLY A 487 9.83 -3.08 -20.07
CA GLY A 487 10.63 -2.51 -18.98
C GLY A 487 12.13 -2.65 -19.23
N LEU A 488 12.59 -3.82 -19.69
CA LEU A 488 14.00 -4.06 -19.99
C LEU A 488 14.50 -3.16 -21.13
N LEU A 489 13.68 -2.92 -22.17
CA LEU A 489 14.01 -1.97 -23.23
C LEU A 489 14.15 -0.54 -22.68
N ILE A 490 13.21 -0.09 -21.83
CA ILE A 490 13.27 1.23 -21.18
C ILE A 490 14.54 1.37 -20.34
N TYR A 491 14.93 0.35 -19.57
CA TYR A 491 16.17 0.35 -18.81
C TYR A 491 17.42 0.41 -19.70
N VAL A 492 17.46 -0.35 -20.80
CA VAL A 492 18.61 -0.38 -21.73
C VAL A 492 18.80 0.97 -22.45
N PHE A 493 17.71 1.64 -22.85
CA PHE A 493 17.78 2.92 -23.56
C PHE A 493 17.90 4.14 -22.62
N TYR A 494 17.19 4.14 -21.49
CA TYR A 494 17.13 5.26 -20.54
C TYR A 494 17.83 4.96 -19.21
N GLY A 495 17.37 3.96 -18.45
CA GLY A 495 17.77 3.75 -17.04
C GLY A 495 19.28 3.60 -16.83
N ARG A 496 19.95 2.74 -17.61
CA ARG A 496 21.40 2.52 -17.57
C ARG A 496 22.25 3.79 -17.81
N ARG A 497 21.68 4.80 -18.47
CA ARG A 497 22.33 6.10 -18.75
C ARG A 497 22.08 7.15 -17.66
N HIS A 498 21.01 7.01 -16.87
CA HIS A 498 20.55 8.02 -15.92
C HIS A 498 20.60 7.57 -14.44
N SER A 499 20.84 6.29 -14.15
CA SER A 499 21.10 5.79 -12.79
C SER A 499 22.17 6.62 -12.09
N GLU A 500 21.84 7.12 -10.90
CA GLU A 500 22.75 7.96 -10.10
C GLU A 500 23.85 7.14 -9.39
N ILE A 501 23.65 5.85 -9.15
CA ILE A 501 24.71 5.00 -8.59
C ILE A 501 25.79 4.76 -9.65
N ASN A 502 25.36 4.56 -10.89
CA ASN A 502 26.24 4.28 -12.03
C ASN A 502 26.83 5.54 -12.69
N ASN A 503 26.21 6.71 -12.50
CA ASN A 503 26.65 8.01 -13.02
C ASN A 503 26.36 9.11 -11.97
N PRO A 504 27.04 9.12 -10.81
CA PRO A 504 26.78 10.10 -9.76
C PRO A 504 27.06 11.52 -10.25
N HIS A 505 26.12 12.43 -10.00
CA HIS A 505 26.34 13.86 -10.22
C HIS A 505 27.39 14.36 -9.22
N LEU A 506 28.57 14.69 -9.73
CA LEU A 506 29.62 15.38 -8.99
C LEU A 506 29.23 16.84 -8.81
N GLU A 507 28.34 17.13 -7.86
CA GLU A 507 28.20 18.50 -7.35
C GLU A 507 29.49 18.91 -6.64
N GLU A 508 30.13 19.94 -7.16
CA GLU A 508 31.51 20.35 -6.85
C GLU A 508 31.71 20.87 -5.40
N GLN A 509 30.65 20.87 -4.59
CA GLN A 509 30.63 21.42 -3.23
C GLN A 509 30.70 20.37 -2.12
N SER A 510 30.28 19.12 -2.35
CA SER A 510 30.24 18.09 -1.29
C SER A 510 31.53 17.29 -1.15
N MET A 511 32.41 17.31 -2.15
CA MET A 511 33.77 16.75 -2.07
C MET A 511 34.85 17.84 -1.96
N ARG A 512 34.77 18.63 -0.88
CA ARG A 512 36.01 18.92 -0.15
C ARG A 512 36.51 17.62 0.47
N VAL A 513 37.20 16.81 -0.33
CA VAL A 513 38.12 15.80 0.21
C VAL A 513 39.04 16.54 1.16
N ILE A 514 39.03 16.17 2.43
CA ILE A 514 39.97 16.72 3.42
C ILE A 514 41.33 16.06 3.15
N HIS A 515 41.94 16.45 2.04
CA HIS A 515 43.39 16.54 1.94
C HIS A 515 43.84 17.68 2.84
N GLU A 516 43.72 17.46 4.15
CA GLU A 516 44.69 18.01 5.08
C GLU A 516 46.05 17.46 4.64
N ASN A 517 46.74 18.24 3.82
CA ASN A 517 48.17 18.13 3.72
C ASN A 517 48.69 18.33 5.14
N PHE A 518 49.10 17.23 5.80
CA PHE A 518 49.90 17.25 7.02
C PHE A 518 51.33 17.74 6.73
N SER A 519 51.46 18.80 5.92
CA SER A 519 52.58 19.73 5.96
C SER A 519 52.55 20.39 7.33
N THR A 520 53.53 20.03 8.14
CA THR A 520 53.76 20.64 9.45
C THR A 520 53.83 22.17 9.34
N ASN A 521 53.26 22.84 10.36
CA ASN A 521 53.08 24.30 10.50
C ASN A 521 51.87 24.92 9.78
N THR A 522 50.74 25.04 10.51
CA THR A 522 50.17 26.36 10.82
C THR A 522 49.32 26.32 12.10
N LEU A 523 49.87 26.84 13.20
CA LEU A 523 49.07 27.30 14.34
C LEU A 523 48.52 28.69 13.98
N ASN A 524 47.24 28.76 13.59
CA ASN A 524 46.31 29.87 13.84
C ASN A 524 45.05 29.72 12.96
N TYR A 525 43.91 29.43 13.58
CA TYR A 525 42.59 29.66 12.96
C TYR A 525 41.64 30.23 14.02
N ASN A 526 41.50 31.56 14.01
CA ASN A 526 40.66 32.25 14.98
C ASN A 526 39.19 32.25 14.53
N GLY A 527 38.30 31.81 15.43
CA GLY A 527 36.92 32.32 15.46
C GLY A 527 35.85 31.51 14.73
N TYR A 528 35.68 30.23 15.06
CA TYR A 528 34.36 29.62 15.27
C TYR A 528 34.46 28.60 16.42
N MET A 529 33.51 28.61 17.36
CA MET A 529 33.58 27.75 18.56
C MET A 529 32.90 26.39 18.36
N ASP A 530 33.50 25.38 18.97
CA ASP A 530 33.31 23.93 18.77
C ASP A 530 32.03 23.37 19.44
N ASP A 531 31.09 24.21 19.88
CA ASP A 531 29.99 23.77 20.76
C ASP A 531 28.92 22.93 20.04
N ASP A 532 28.52 23.28 18.82
CA ASP A 532 27.56 22.47 18.05
C ASP A 532 28.15 21.11 17.63
N LEU A 533 29.44 21.09 17.26
CA LEU A 533 30.17 19.87 16.93
C LEU A 533 30.32 18.96 18.15
N ARG A 534 30.71 19.51 19.31
CA ARG A 534 30.71 18.80 20.60
C ARG A 534 29.34 18.27 20.96
N GLN A 535 28.27 19.05 20.77
CA GLN A 535 26.92 18.58 21.03
C GLN A 535 26.50 17.45 20.08
N GLN A 536 26.85 17.50 18.79
CA GLN A 536 26.60 16.38 17.88
C GLN A 536 27.38 15.12 18.31
N TYR A 537 28.67 15.25 18.63
CA TYR A 537 29.51 14.13 19.07
C TYR A 537 29.02 13.52 20.40
N ALA A 538 28.63 14.35 21.38
CA ALA A 538 28.04 13.92 22.64
C ALA A 538 26.69 13.21 22.43
N ARG A 539 25.85 13.71 21.51
CA ARG A 539 24.58 13.05 21.13
C ARG A 539 24.83 11.70 20.44
N GLN A 540 25.88 11.55 19.63
CA GLN A 540 26.26 10.26 19.04
C GLN A 540 26.76 9.27 20.09
N MET A 541 27.69 9.66 20.97
CA MET A 541 28.16 8.79 22.06
C MET A 541 27.04 8.38 23.03
N ALA A 542 26.12 9.29 23.35
CA ALA A 542 24.96 8.98 24.19
C ALA A 542 24.03 7.92 23.54
N ARG A 543 23.83 7.96 22.22
CA ARG A 543 23.06 6.93 21.49
C ARG A 543 23.77 5.57 21.47
N GLN A 544 25.10 5.53 21.41
CA GLN A 544 25.85 4.27 21.54
C GLN A 544 25.69 3.69 22.94
N MET A 545 25.81 4.50 24.01
CA MET A 545 25.69 4.03 25.39
C MET A 545 24.27 3.57 25.80
N ASP A 546 23.19 4.10 25.21
CA ASP A 546 21.82 3.59 25.45
C ASP A 546 21.53 2.29 24.65
N TYR A 547 22.41 1.88 23.73
CA TYR A 547 22.28 0.65 22.95
C TYR A 547 22.82 -0.60 23.68
N ASP A 548 23.84 -0.44 24.52
CA ASP A 548 24.51 -1.55 25.24
C ASP A 548 23.88 -1.88 26.61
N GLN A 549 22.88 -1.12 27.09
CA GLN A 549 22.26 -1.39 28.39
C GLN A 549 21.13 -2.44 28.34
N PRO A 550 21.24 -3.58 29.05
CA PRO A 550 20.13 -4.51 29.24
C PRO A 550 19.08 -3.88 30.16
N ARG A 551 18.05 -3.27 29.57
CA ARG A 551 17.02 -2.49 30.29
C ARG A 551 16.33 -3.31 31.39
N ARG A 552 16.53 -2.92 32.65
CA ARG A 552 15.77 -3.42 33.80
C ARG A 552 14.27 -3.21 33.57
N ARG A 553 13.44 -4.20 33.96
CA ARG A 553 11.97 -4.05 33.97
C ARG A 553 11.59 -2.85 34.86
N ARG A 554 10.90 -1.86 34.30
CA ARG A 554 10.08 -0.95 35.11
C ARG A 554 8.92 -1.75 35.71
N GLN A 555 8.84 -1.82 37.03
CA GLN A 555 7.57 -2.11 37.69
C GLN A 555 6.69 -0.86 37.59
N SER A 556 5.38 -1.08 37.47
CA SER A 556 4.38 -0.01 37.39
C SER A 556 4.05 0.52 38.78
N GLU A 557 4.13 1.83 38.97
CA GLU A 557 3.50 2.48 40.11
C GLU A 557 1.98 2.46 39.94
N PHE A 558 1.29 2.00 40.97
CA PHE A 558 -0.16 2.11 41.13
C PHE A 558 -0.41 2.48 42.61
N THR A 559 -1.17 3.54 42.85
CA THR A 559 -1.30 4.17 44.16
C THR A 559 -2.31 3.47 45.08
N VAL A 560 -1.93 3.22 46.34
CA VAL A 560 -2.85 2.92 47.46
C VAL A 560 -2.29 3.56 48.75
N ASP A 561 -3.17 4.11 49.59
CA ASP A 561 -2.84 4.73 50.88
C ASP A 561 -2.34 3.74 51.96
N GLY A 562 -1.55 4.23 52.92
CA GLY A 562 -1.24 3.47 54.15
C GLY A 562 -0.14 4.06 55.03
N ARG A 563 -0.50 4.51 56.25
CA ARG A 563 0.36 5.10 57.30
C ARG A 563 1.60 4.28 57.72
N PRO A 564 2.63 4.91 58.34
CA PRO A 564 3.89 4.25 58.68
C PRO A 564 3.87 3.44 59.99
N SER A 565 4.66 2.36 60.00
CA SER A 565 5.15 1.59 61.16
C SER A 565 6.48 0.94 60.73
N SER A 566 7.65 1.43 61.15
CA SER A 566 8.30 1.28 62.46
C SER A 566 9.02 -0.07 62.67
N GLU A 567 10.20 0.02 63.29
CA GLU A 567 10.96 -1.04 63.99
C GLU A 567 12.05 -1.87 63.26
N HIS A 568 13.24 -1.84 63.89
CA HIS A 568 14.26 -2.91 64.03
C HIS A 568 15.08 -3.43 62.82
N GLY A 569 16.42 -3.33 62.91
CA GLY A 569 17.34 -4.17 62.11
C GLY A 569 18.82 -3.72 61.96
N VAL A 570 19.62 -3.80 63.03
CA VAL A 570 21.10 -4.05 63.09
C VAL A 570 21.96 -3.69 61.83
N ARG A 571 22.76 -2.61 61.80
CA ARG A 571 24.11 -2.35 62.39
C ARG A 571 25.34 -2.86 61.61
N ASP A 572 26.42 -2.07 61.72
CA ASP A 572 27.87 -2.39 61.56
C ASP A 572 28.41 -2.66 60.12
N LEU A 573 29.66 -2.30 59.73
CA LEU A 573 30.68 -1.41 60.32
C LEU A 573 31.77 -1.03 59.27
N GLY A 574 32.39 0.15 59.40
CA GLY A 574 33.66 0.54 58.73
C GLY A 574 33.55 0.99 57.26
N HIS A 575 34.43 1.85 56.72
CA HIS A 575 35.59 2.54 57.30
C HIS A 575 35.71 3.97 56.76
N SER A 576 36.31 4.87 57.55
CA SER A 576 36.54 6.28 57.23
C SER A 576 37.96 6.57 56.73
N TYR A 577 38.15 7.71 56.05
CA TYR A 577 39.36 8.54 56.12
C TYR A 577 39.01 10.01 55.84
N GLU A 578 39.67 10.93 56.55
CA GLU A 578 39.46 12.39 56.46
C GLU A 578 40.75 13.11 56.04
N MET A 579 40.60 14.30 55.42
CA MET A 579 41.40 15.55 55.56
C MET A 579 41.02 16.45 54.36
N SER A 580 40.41 17.64 54.44
CA SER A 580 40.56 18.84 55.29
C SER A 580 41.59 19.86 54.78
N GLY A 581 41.15 21.12 54.58
CA GLY A 581 41.97 22.25 54.09
C GLY A 581 41.17 23.36 53.38
N LEU A 582 40.99 24.52 54.05
CA LEU A 582 40.26 25.72 53.58
C LEU A 582 40.75 26.97 54.36
N PRO A 583 40.40 28.22 53.96
CA PRO A 583 40.17 28.74 52.61
C PRO A 583 41.27 29.80 52.29
N PRO A 584 41.22 31.11 52.65
CA PRO A 584 40.16 32.13 52.68
C PRO A 584 40.37 33.30 51.68
N ASN A 585 39.30 33.79 51.03
CA ASN A 585 38.79 35.16 51.24
C ASN A 585 37.57 35.51 50.36
N GLU A 586 36.74 36.40 50.92
CA GLU A 586 35.48 36.97 50.39
C GLU A 586 35.71 38.48 50.04
N PRO A 587 34.74 39.29 49.53
CA PRO A 587 33.39 39.49 50.10
C PRO A 587 32.21 39.57 49.11
N SER A 588 31.01 39.49 49.68
CA SER A 588 29.68 39.85 49.10
C SER A 588 29.40 41.38 49.27
N PRO A 589 28.17 42.01 49.28
CA PRO A 589 26.86 41.53 49.80
C PRO A 589 25.55 42.00 49.05
N PHE A 590 24.39 41.64 49.63
CA PHE A 590 23.01 42.19 49.52
C PHE A 590 22.03 41.73 48.42
N ASP A 591 21.11 40.83 48.82
CA ASP A 591 19.64 40.99 49.07
C ASP A 591 18.91 42.28 48.59
N ASP A 592 17.58 42.37 48.47
CA ASP A 592 16.43 41.68 49.13
C ASP A 592 15.10 41.90 48.33
N GLY A 593 13.94 41.36 48.76
CA GLY A 593 12.63 42.02 48.48
C GLY A 593 11.39 41.25 47.94
N LEU A 594 10.83 40.32 48.72
CA LEU A 594 9.39 40.15 49.05
C LEU A 594 8.20 40.14 48.03
N SER A 595 7.39 39.07 48.16
CA SER A 595 5.91 39.01 48.37
C SER A 595 4.84 39.08 47.25
N ASP A 596 3.87 38.14 47.38
CA ASP A 596 2.41 38.16 47.12
C ASP A 596 1.79 38.56 45.76
N GLY A 597 0.63 37.92 45.45
CA GLY A 597 -0.27 38.33 44.35
C GLY A 597 -1.15 37.20 43.79
N ALA A 598 -2.41 37.12 44.23
CA ALA A 598 -3.36 36.08 43.81
C ALA A 598 -4.17 36.45 42.53
N VAL A 599 -4.59 35.41 41.79
CA VAL A 599 -5.92 35.22 41.15
C VAL A 599 -6.62 36.46 40.52
N ASP A 600 -6.79 36.51 39.19
CA ASP A 600 -8.00 36.04 38.45
C ASP A 600 -7.90 36.37 36.93
N SER A 601 -8.98 36.08 36.22
CA SER A 601 -9.33 36.26 34.82
C SER A 601 -9.67 37.70 34.40
N GLY A 602 -9.65 37.97 33.09
CA GLY A 602 -10.24 39.21 32.54
C GLY A 602 -9.90 39.48 31.06
N HIS A 603 -10.92 39.67 30.22
CA HIS A 603 -10.76 40.10 28.83
C HIS A 603 -10.24 41.55 28.71
N GLY A 604 -9.44 41.84 27.68
CA GLY A 604 -9.08 43.21 27.29
C GLY A 604 -8.71 43.33 25.81
N VAL A 605 -9.47 44.12 25.05
CA VAL A 605 -9.17 44.46 23.65
C VAL A 605 -8.40 45.78 23.60
N GLY A 606 -7.37 45.88 22.77
CA GLY A 606 -6.65 47.15 22.57
C GLY A 606 -5.61 47.11 21.44
N ALA A 607 -5.97 47.64 20.28
CA ALA A 607 -5.01 48.22 19.33
C ALA A 607 -4.97 49.75 19.56
N PRO A 608 -3.88 50.43 19.18
CA PRO A 608 -3.96 51.14 17.89
C PRO A 608 -2.66 51.17 17.07
N THR A 609 -2.81 51.50 15.78
CA THR A 609 -1.73 51.86 14.84
C THR A 609 -1.43 53.36 14.85
N PRO A 610 -0.26 53.77 14.32
CA PRO A 610 -0.22 54.60 13.09
C PRO A 610 0.53 53.87 11.96
N SER A 611 0.12 53.89 10.67
CA SER A 611 0.39 54.92 9.62
C SER A 611 1.87 55.31 9.50
N GLU A 612 2.50 55.37 8.32
CA GLU A 612 2.03 55.80 6.98
C GLU A 612 2.23 54.71 5.88
N GLY A 613 1.73 54.80 4.64
CA GLY A 613 0.81 55.78 4.04
C GLY A 613 1.21 56.23 2.62
N HIS A 614 0.46 55.85 1.58
CA HIS A 614 0.26 56.64 0.36
C HIS A 614 -0.93 56.10 -0.49
N GLN A 615 -1.73 57.01 -1.04
CA GLN A 615 -2.86 56.78 -1.97
C GLN A 615 -2.37 57.00 -3.44
N GLU A 616 -3.14 56.92 -4.54
CA GLU A 616 -4.45 57.50 -4.91
C GLU A 616 -5.12 56.72 -6.08
N LEU A 617 -6.45 56.49 -6.07
CA LEU A 617 -7.55 57.15 -6.87
C LEU A 617 -7.58 56.80 -8.39
N MET A 618 -8.69 56.74 -9.13
CA MET A 618 -10.17 56.93 -8.97
C MET A 618 -10.88 55.73 -9.70
N GLU A 619 -12.14 55.31 -9.54
CA GLU A 619 -13.47 55.83 -9.08
C GLU A 619 -14.51 55.97 -10.24
N ASP A 620 -15.81 55.85 -9.89
CA ASP A 620 -17.10 55.92 -10.66
C ASP A 620 -17.80 54.60 -11.13
N VAL A 621 -19.13 54.30 -11.00
CA VAL A 621 -20.45 54.95 -10.63
C VAL A 621 -21.41 55.10 -11.85
N ILE A 622 -22.66 54.58 -11.94
CA ILE A 622 -23.49 53.64 -11.12
C ILE A 622 -23.95 52.43 -12.03
N ASP A 623 -25.17 51.86 -12.18
CA ASP A 623 -26.57 52.02 -11.68
C ASP A 623 -27.39 50.69 -11.80
N VAL A 624 -28.55 50.54 -11.12
CA VAL A 624 -29.45 49.35 -11.14
C VAL A 624 -30.94 49.73 -10.91
N PRO A 625 -31.89 49.30 -11.79
CA PRO A 625 -33.05 48.52 -11.31
C PRO A 625 -33.64 47.50 -12.32
N GLY A 626 -34.60 46.66 -11.88
CA GLY A 626 -35.38 45.75 -12.75
C GLY A 626 -36.66 45.23 -12.08
N HIS A 627 -37.53 44.51 -12.82
CA HIS A 627 -38.73 43.83 -12.26
C HIS A 627 -39.33 42.71 -13.15
N VAL A 628 -39.72 41.60 -12.51
CA VAL A 628 -40.97 40.80 -12.64
C VAL A 628 -41.63 40.59 -14.02
N GLY A 629 -41.92 39.32 -14.37
CA GLY A 629 -42.98 38.98 -15.35
C GLY A 629 -43.03 37.51 -15.83
N ALA A 630 -44.22 36.89 -15.78
CA ALA A 630 -44.64 35.63 -16.42
C ALA A 630 -46.20 35.62 -16.48
N PRO A 631 -46.92 34.66 -17.12
CA PRO A 631 -46.53 33.52 -17.98
C PRO A 631 -47.35 33.50 -19.33
N VAL A 632 -47.66 32.31 -19.88
CA VAL A 632 -48.88 31.92 -20.68
C VAL A 632 -48.78 31.71 -22.23
N GLU A 633 -49.38 30.57 -22.63
CA GLU A 633 -49.98 30.05 -23.89
C GLU A 633 -49.31 29.98 -25.30
N THR A 634 -49.34 28.72 -25.76
CA THR A 634 -49.57 28.14 -27.10
C THR A 634 -50.32 28.95 -28.18
N LYS A 635 -49.95 28.78 -29.48
CA LYS A 635 -50.72 27.98 -30.49
C LYS A 635 -50.28 28.08 -31.97
N ASP A 636 -50.35 26.92 -32.65
CA ASP A 636 -50.87 26.63 -34.00
C ASP A 636 -50.33 27.23 -35.34
N GLN A 637 -50.27 26.31 -36.32
CA GLN A 637 -50.63 26.42 -37.76
C GLN A 637 -49.59 26.74 -38.89
N SER A 638 -49.04 25.63 -39.43
CA SER A 638 -49.28 25.07 -40.80
C SER A 638 -48.71 25.70 -42.09
N SER A 639 -48.05 24.86 -42.90
CA SER A 639 -48.31 24.74 -44.37
C SER A 639 -47.75 23.44 -44.98
N TYR A 640 -48.28 23.09 -46.16
CA TYR A 640 -48.16 21.85 -46.97
C TYR A 640 -46.71 21.52 -47.48
N ASN A 641 -46.38 20.36 -48.11
CA ASN A 641 -47.19 19.44 -48.93
C ASN A 641 -46.63 17.98 -49.10
N SER A 642 -47.53 17.04 -49.46
CA SER A 642 -47.40 15.75 -50.22
C SER A 642 -46.09 14.90 -50.22
N GLY A 643 -46.12 13.55 -50.14
CA GLY A 643 -47.26 12.61 -50.10
C GLY A 643 -46.89 11.10 -50.29
N THR A 644 -47.90 10.23 -50.41
CA THR A 644 -47.88 8.74 -50.67
C THR A 644 -47.10 7.85 -49.68
N SER A 645 -47.71 7.04 -48.78
CA SER A 645 -48.57 5.84 -48.94
C SER A 645 -47.82 4.58 -49.43
N THR A 646 -47.94 3.37 -48.86
CA THR A 646 -49.09 2.74 -48.16
C THR A 646 -48.71 1.78 -47.00
N GLN A 647 -49.56 1.69 -45.97
CA GLN A 647 -49.75 0.48 -45.13
C GLN A 647 -51.03 -0.26 -45.57
N PRO A 648 -51.32 -1.44 -44.99
CA PRO A 648 -52.55 -1.51 -44.17
C PRO A 648 -52.34 -2.05 -42.75
N LEU A 649 -53.24 -1.69 -41.84
CA LEU A 649 -53.25 -2.12 -40.43
C LEU A 649 -54.24 -3.26 -40.19
N HIS A 650 -54.05 -4.00 -39.09
CA HIS A 650 -55.07 -4.49 -38.12
C HIS A 650 -54.30 -5.17 -36.96
N ALA A 651 -54.79 -5.33 -35.72
CA ALA A 651 -55.71 -4.58 -34.86
C ALA A 651 -55.55 -5.15 -33.43
N SER A 652 -56.15 -4.52 -32.40
CA SER A 652 -55.83 -4.78 -30.98
C SER A 652 -56.67 -5.93 -30.32
N PRO A 653 -56.77 -6.03 -28.97
CA PRO A 653 -56.08 -7.04 -28.14
C PRO A 653 -57.03 -8.06 -27.46
N HIS A 654 -56.55 -8.96 -26.57
CA HIS A 654 -57.14 -9.27 -25.24
C HIS A 654 -56.50 -10.46 -24.46
N SER A 655 -56.59 -10.39 -23.12
CA SER A 655 -56.71 -11.46 -22.08
C SER A 655 -55.73 -12.65 -21.91
N TYR A 656 -55.15 -12.71 -20.69
CA TYR A 656 -54.73 -13.89 -19.91
C TYR A 656 -55.93 -14.81 -19.49
N PRO A 657 -55.75 -15.93 -18.74
CA PRO A 657 -54.66 -16.94 -18.66
C PRO A 657 -55.19 -18.40 -18.79
N GLY A 658 -54.33 -19.43 -18.69
CA GLY A 658 -54.74 -20.85 -18.57
C GLY A 658 -53.66 -21.77 -17.97
N MET A 659 -54.06 -22.84 -17.26
CA MET A 659 -53.16 -23.73 -16.50
C MET A 659 -52.84 -25.07 -17.20
N ALA A 660 -51.65 -25.59 -16.88
CA ALA A 660 -51.24 -26.99 -16.66
C ALA A 660 -51.96 -28.18 -17.37
N HIS A 661 -51.15 -29.15 -17.82
CA HIS A 661 -51.44 -30.58 -17.61
C HIS A 661 -50.15 -31.42 -17.48
N VAL A 662 -50.25 -32.64 -16.94
CA VAL A 662 -49.12 -33.38 -16.33
C VAL A 662 -48.87 -34.76 -16.96
N SER A 663 -47.71 -34.92 -17.63
CA SER A 663 -46.99 -36.21 -17.88
C SER A 663 -47.80 -37.33 -18.59
N PRO A 664 -47.36 -38.62 -18.64
CA PRO A 664 -45.99 -39.18 -18.57
C PRO A 664 -45.65 -40.15 -19.73
N ARG A 665 -44.36 -40.42 -19.98
CA ARG A 665 -43.76 -41.77 -19.80
C ARG A 665 -42.29 -41.91 -20.23
N SER A 666 -41.62 -42.76 -19.46
CA SER A 666 -40.36 -43.46 -19.65
C SER A 666 -39.97 -43.89 -21.07
N ALA A 667 -38.69 -43.67 -21.40
CA ALA A 667 -37.77 -44.69 -21.91
C ALA A 667 -36.43 -44.51 -21.18
#